data_AF-A0AAU5UX63-F1
#
_entry.id   AF-A0AAU5UX63-F1
#
_cell.length_a   1.000
_cell.length_b   1.000
_cell.length_c   1.000
_cell.angle_alpha   90.00
_cell.angle_beta   90.00
_cell.angle_gamma   90.00
#
_symmetry.space_group_name_H-M   'P 1'
#
loop_
_entity.id
_entity.type
_entity.pdbx_description
1 polymer ?
#
loop_
_entity_poly.entity_id
_entity_poly.type
_entity_poly.pdbx_seq_one_letter_code
_entity_poly.pdbx_strand_id
1 'polypeptide(L)'
;MYDVFPVFADALDTACAALDTYLDRPLKDVMFAAEDDLLDQTQYTQAALFAFETALHRLVTSWGITPDTLAGHSIGELTAAHLAGLWTLDDAARVVTARGRLMQALPAGGAMAAIEATEQEITPLLRGQAVIAAVNGPTSTVISGDEESVEAVLAELSTQGRKVKRLTVSHAFHSPLMEPMLHDFQQVLESVEFHSPTLPIISNLTGQPADPTDLQTPTYWVRHVRQTVRFHDSLHTLADQNTTRLLEIGPDGILTALAADTLEDTTSIATQTRKHSGPSALLDAVAQLHVHGALVDWSAYLAGSGDGTVDLPTYPFQHTHYWLEPTAAEEPAGTDAQLWEAVEGDDLQSLAEVLGTDVDERLEALLPLLSSYRRAVRHEDATTAWRYRVGWQRLVSGRGSGPGGQARRWLVVLPEESAADSPYSDLSGLEGKGVVPVPLRLPKGAGRAAVAEALRAAAPAGPDEIGGVLSLLGLDEEPLEEFPSVSAGLAGTLALSQALGDIGLACPLWLATSGAVAVGAGDAVTRPTQTQLWGLGQTLGAESPDRWGGLIDLPAVPDTRTLEQLAAVLADPQDENQLALRPSGAHARRLTHTTHTTPDQHWQPHGTVLVTGGTGALGTHVARWLATHGAQHLILTSRRGPHAPGAAQLQTELENLGTHVTITACDTSDRHALAALLDQHPLNAVVHTAGVLDDGVLDTLTPHRLHTVLTAKATTAHHLHELTTGHDLDAFILFSSVAGAFGAAGQGNYAAANAYLDGLAEHRRSLGLPATSIAWGAWAEGGMATGGAAARRLELSGVRPMAPQDAVAKLRHAADGRTGGFVVADIAWDLFTRESGSGRPNPLFTALPEVRAAQPDGTAERREAEPAEALLARLADASGPERVRVLGGLVRRGAAEVLGFGSPDAVDPERGFVELGFDSLLAVRLRNRLGAETGLRLPHTVIYDHPTPAALAAHLLAELFAAPEEDPEPVPEVVPDGALLETDLDALDVDALIQLTRKSL
;
A
#
# COMPACT_ATOMS: atom_id res chain seq x y z
N MET A 1 -31.85 -1.98 0.09
CA MET A 1 -32.24 -1.37 1.39
C MET A 1 -33.67 -1.74 1.73
N TYR A 2 -34.65 -1.24 0.95
CA TYR A 2 -36.08 -1.50 1.16
C TYR A 2 -36.43 -2.99 1.32
N ASP A 3 -35.93 -3.87 0.44
CA ASP A 3 -36.26 -5.31 0.51
C ASP A 3 -35.59 -6.09 1.65
N VAL A 4 -34.55 -5.51 2.27
CA VAL A 4 -33.65 -6.24 3.18
C VAL A 4 -33.89 -5.84 4.63
N PHE A 5 -34.26 -4.58 4.89
CA PHE A 5 -34.42 -4.07 6.25
C PHE A 5 -35.85 -3.58 6.48
N PRO A 6 -36.69 -4.37 7.20
CA PRO A 6 -38.07 -3.99 7.49
C PRO A 6 -38.21 -2.62 8.16
N VAL A 7 -37.32 -2.29 9.09
CA VAL A 7 -37.31 -0.97 9.77
C VAL A 7 -37.13 0.18 8.77
N PHE A 8 -36.28 0.01 7.75
CA PHE A 8 -36.11 1.00 6.70
C PHE A 8 -37.33 1.08 5.79
N ALA A 9 -37.90 -0.08 5.40
CA ALA A 9 -39.09 -0.12 4.56
C ALA A 9 -40.28 0.57 5.23
N ASP A 10 -40.56 0.23 6.49
CA ASP A 10 -41.65 0.81 7.28
C ASP A 10 -41.46 2.32 7.47
N ALA A 11 -40.24 2.76 7.77
CA ALA A 11 -39.94 4.18 7.93
C ALA A 11 -40.06 4.94 6.61
N LEU A 12 -39.60 4.36 5.49
CA LEU A 12 -39.73 4.97 4.16
C LEU A 12 -41.21 5.05 3.75
N ASP A 13 -41.98 3.98 3.93
CA ASP A 13 -43.41 3.97 3.60
C ASP A 13 -44.19 4.99 4.44
N THR A 14 -43.86 5.12 5.72
CA THR A 14 -44.48 6.10 6.61
C THR A 14 -44.15 7.53 6.17
N ALA A 15 -42.88 7.82 5.83
CA ALA A 15 -42.47 9.13 5.34
C ALA A 15 -43.11 9.46 3.98
N CYS A 16 -43.12 8.51 3.04
CA CYS A 16 -43.80 8.67 1.76
C CYS A 16 -45.30 8.93 1.93
N ALA A 17 -45.99 8.20 2.81
CA ALA A 17 -47.42 8.42 3.04
C ALA A 17 -47.73 9.83 3.59
N ALA A 18 -46.89 10.37 4.46
CA ALA A 18 -47.03 11.74 4.95
C ALA A 18 -46.80 12.77 3.83
N LEU A 19 -45.78 12.56 2.99
CA LEU A 19 -45.46 13.44 1.85
C LEU A 19 -46.51 13.38 0.74
N ASP A 20 -47.08 12.20 0.47
CA ASP A 20 -48.08 11.94 -0.58
C ASP A 20 -49.40 12.68 -0.34
N THR A 21 -49.63 13.16 0.88
CA THR A 21 -50.76 14.07 1.19
C THR A 21 -50.64 15.41 0.44
N TYR A 22 -49.42 15.77 0.02
CA TYR A 22 -49.10 17.07 -0.59
C TYR A 22 -48.49 16.97 -1.99
N LEU A 23 -48.29 15.76 -2.52
CA LEU A 23 -47.72 15.50 -3.85
C LEU A 23 -48.80 15.04 -4.84
N ASP A 24 -48.63 15.39 -6.11
CA ASP A 24 -49.59 15.01 -7.16
C ASP A 24 -49.49 13.54 -7.56
N ARG A 25 -48.31 12.93 -7.38
CA ARG A 25 -48.07 11.49 -7.58
C ARG A 25 -47.43 10.88 -6.34
N PRO A 26 -47.73 9.60 -6.04
CA PRO A 26 -47.09 8.89 -4.95
C PRO A 26 -45.57 8.90 -5.08
N LEU A 27 -44.87 9.34 -4.04
CA LEU A 27 -43.41 9.51 -4.03
C LEU A 27 -42.70 8.18 -4.26
N LYS A 28 -43.24 7.09 -3.71
CA LYS A 28 -42.67 5.75 -3.90
C LYS A 28 -42.67 5.34 -5.37
N ASP A 29 -43.75 5.62 -6.10
CA ASP A 29 -43.82 5.31 -7.53
C ASP A 29 -42.78 6.12 -8.32
N VAL A 30 -42.49 7.35 -7.91
CA VAL A 30 -41.45 8.21 -8.51
C VAL A 30 -40.05 7.71 -8.16
N MET A 31 -39.79 7.33 -6.90
CA MET A 31 -38.48 6.84 -6.45
C MET A 31 -38.06 5.51 -7.07
N PHE A 32 -39.01 4.61 -7.34
CA PHE A 32 -38.75 3.28 -7.88
C PHE A 32 -38.97 3.17 -9.41
N ALA A 33 -39.29 4.27 -10.09
CA ALA A 33 -39.41 4.29 -11.54
C ALA A 33 -38.04 4.05 -12.21
N ALA A 34 -38.00 3.22 -13.26
CA ALA A 34 -36.76 2.86 -13.95
C ALA A 34 -36.14 4.02 -14.74
N GLU A 35 -36.98 4.88 -15.34
CA GLU A 35 -36.58 6.12 -16.02
C GLU A 35 -37.75 7.12 -15.94
N ASP A 36 -37.66 8.12 -15.07
CA ASP A 36 -38.63 9.21 -15.00
C ASP A 36 -37.96 10.54 -14.59
N ASP A 37 -38.04 11.54 -15.46
CA ASP A 37 -37.53 12.90 -15.23
C ASP A 37 -38.23 13.59 -14.03
N LEU A 38 -39.31 13.02 -13.50
CA LEU A 38 -39.97 13.56 -12.31
C LEU A 38 -39.09 13.59 -11.07
N LEU A 39 -38.21 12.62 -10.85
CA LEU A 39 -37.35 12.59 -9.67
C LEU A 39 -36.36 13.77 -9.65
N ASP A 40 -35.98 14.26 -10.84
CA ASP A 40 -35.10 15.43 -11.02
C ASP A 40 -35.82 16.77 -10.80
N GLN A 41 -37.15 16.76 -10.64
CA GLN A 41 -37.89 17.96 -10.25
C GLN A 41 -37.70 18.23 -8.77
N THR A 42 -37.35 19.47 -8.42
CA THR A 42 -37.04 19.94 -7.05
C THR A 42 -38.07 19.49 -6.01
N GLN A 43 -39.36 19.48 -6.38
CA GLN A 43 -40.45 19.04 -5.50
C GLN A 43 -40.36 17.56 -5.10
N TYR A 44 -39.96 16.68 -6.03
CA TYR A 44 -39.80 15.25 -5.76
C TYR A 44 -38.40 14.94 -5.23
N THR A 45 -37.35 15.63 -5.70
CA THR A 45 -35.99 15.44 -5.20
C THR A 45 -35.89 15.74 -3.71
N GLN A 46 -36.43 16.89 -3.25
CA GLN A 46 -36.38 17.27 -1.82
C GLN A 46 -37.21 16.32 -0.96
N ALA A 47 -38.38 15.89 -1.44
CA ALA A 47 -39.23 14.93 -0.74
C ALA A 47 -38.56 13.55 -0.63
N ALA A 48 -37.94 13.07 -1.72
CA ALA A 48 -37.24 11.80 -1.76
C ALA A 48 -36.01 11.79 -0.84
N LEU A 49 -35.21 12.86 -0.82
CA LEU A 49 -34.09 13.01 0.10
C LEU A 49 -34.55 12.96 1.56
N PHE A 50 -35.55 13.77 1.91
CA PHE A 50 -36.11 13.77 3.27
C PHE A 50 -36.63 12.39 3.69
N ALA A 51 -37.38 11.70 2.83
CA ALA A 51 -37.92 10.37 3.11
C ALA A 51 -36.80 9.33 3.28
N PHE A 52 -35.82 9.33 2.37
CA PHE A 52 -34.68 8.40 2.39
C PHE A 52 -33.80 8.61 3.62
N GLU A 53 -33.42 9.85 3.91
CA GLU A 53 -32.61 10.22 5.07
C GLU A 53 -33.31 9.86 6.39
N THR A 54 -34.62 10.14 6.49
CA THR A 54 -35.43 9.78 7.66
C THR A 54 -35.48 8.26 7.86
N ALA A 55 -35.67 7.49 6.78
CA ALA A 55 -35.70 6.03 6.83
C ALA A 55 -34.35 5.43 7.22
N LEU A 56 -33.25 5.99 6.69
CA LEU A 56 -31.91 5.52 6.97
C LEU A 56 -31.48 5.86 8.41
N HIS A 57 -31.80 7.07 8.89
CA HIS A 57 -31.62 7.45 10.29
C HIS A 57 -32.37 6.52 11.23
N ARG A 58 -33.64 6.19 10.92
CA ARG A 58 -34.45 5.23 11.70
C ARG A 58 -33.81 3.86 11.76
N LEU A 59 -33.26 3.37 10.64
CA LEU A 59 -32.58 2.09 10.60
C LEU A 59 -31.31 2.07 11.46
N VAL A 60 -30.40 3.04 11.31
CA VAL A 60 -29.16 3.05 12.12
C VAL A 60 -29.43 3.28 13.60
N THR A 61 -30.44 4.09 13.94
CA THR A 61 -30.88 4.28 15.34
C THR A 61 -31.44 2.99 15.92
N SER A 62 -32.09 2.14 15.11
CA SER A 62 -32.58 0.83 15.58
C SER A 62 -31.45 -0.13 15.97
N TRP A 63 -30.22 0.14 15.51
CA TRP A 63 -29.01 -0.56 15.92
C TRP A 63 -28.23 0.18 17.01
N GLY A 64 -28.87 1.11 17.73
CA GLY A 64 -28.28 1.83 18.85
C GLY A 64 -27.34 2.97 18.47
N ILE A 65 -27.23 3.33 17.19
CA ILE A 65 -26.39 4.43 16.72
C ILE A 65 -27.18 5.74 16.86
N THR A 66 -26.86 6.53 17.88
CA THR A 66 -27.52 7.82 18.16
C THR A 66 -26.54 8.98 18.03
N PRO A 67 -26.87 10.05 17.30
CA PRO A 67 -26.00 11.21 17.15
C PRO A 67 -26.04 12.12 18.38
N ASP A 68 -24.89 12.70 18.74
CA ASP A 68 -24.79 13.74 19.77
C ASP A 68 -25.21 15.13 19.25
N THR A 69 -25.08 15.37 17.94
CA THR A 69 -25.39 16.63 17.26
C THR A 69 -25.72 16.34 15.80
N LEU A 70 -26.61 17.14 15.21
CA LEU A 70 -27.03 17.03 13.82
C LEU A 70 -26.55 18.25 13.02
N ALA A 71 -26.08 18.00 11.80
CA ALA A 71 -25.81 19.03 10.81
C ALA A 71 -26.33 18.53 9.46
N GLY A 72 -27.03 19.40 8.74
CA GLY A 72 -27.54 19.12 7.40
C GLY A 72 -27.07 20.17 6.41
N HIS A 73 -27.13 19.89 5.11
CA HIS A 73 -26.83 20.87 4.06
C HIS A 73 -28.10 21.26 3.32
N SER A 74 -28.48 22.54 3.38
CA SER A 74 -29.70 23.05 2.74
C SER A 74 -30.93 22.23 3.14
N ILE A 75 -31.50 21.43 2.23
CA ILE A 75 -32.65 20.56 2.53
C ILE A 75 -32.37 19.59 3.69
N GLY A 76 -31.13 19.11 3.84
CA GLY A 76 -30.75 18.23 4.93
C GLY A 76 -30.91 18.87 6.32
N GLU A 77 -30.91 20.21 6.43
CA GLU A 77 -31.18 20.87 7.71
C GLU A 77 -32.67 20.76 8.12
N LEU A 78 -33.60 20.68 7.16
CA LEU A 78 -35.01 20.41 7.46
C LEU A 78 -35.17 18.97 7.96
N THR A 79 -34.44 18.02 7.36
CA THR A 79 -34.38 16.64 7.87
C THR A 79 -33.79 16.62 9.28
N ALA A 80 -32.65 17.28 9.52
CA ALA A 80 -32.04 17.38 10.84
C ALA A 80 -32.99 17.99 11.88
N ALA A 81 -33.75 19.02 11.50
CA ALA A 81 -34.76 19.63 12.37
C ALA A 81 -35.90 18.67 12.72
N HIS A 82 -36.41 17.91 11.75
CA HIS A 82 -37.39 16.86 12.01
C HIS A 82 -36.83 15.78 12.95
N LEU A 83 -35.61 15.30 12.70
CA LEU A 83 -34.96 14.26 13.49
C LEU A 83 -34.64 14.72 14.92
N ALA A 84 -34.31 16.00 15.10
CA ALA A 84 -34.19 16.63 16.40
C ALA A 84 -35.55 16.88 17.08
N GLY A 85 -36.67 16.60 16.43
CA GLY A 85 -38.00 16.75 16.98
C GLY A 85 -38.60 18.16 16.89
N LEU A 86 -38.04 19.08 16.09
CA LEU A 86 -38.63 20.41 15.86
C LEU A 86 -40.04 20.31 15.25
N TRP A 87 -40.23 19.36 14.35
CA TRP A 87 -41.51 19.08 13.69
C TRP A 87 -41.88 17.61 13.81
N THR A 88 -43.19 17.36 13.93
CA THR A 88 -43.74 16.03 13.67
C THR A 88 -43.47 15.62 12.23
N LEU A 89 -43.62 14.34 11.88
CA LEU A 89 -43.43 13.88 10.51
C LEU A 89 -44.42 14.56 9.55
N ASP A 90 -45.67 14.74 9.96
CA ASP A 90 -46.71 15.38 9.15
C ASP A 90 -46.40 16.87 8.90
N ASP A 91 -45.97 17.59 9.94
CA ASP A 91 -45.56 19.00 9.82
C ASP A 91 -44.31 19.13 8.94
N ALA A 92 -43.30 18.29 9.15
CA ALA A 92 -42.08 18.29 8.34
C ALA A 92 -42.39 17.96 6.87
N ALA A 93 -43.26 16.98 6.61
CA ALA A 93 -43.71 16.63 5.27
C ALA A 93 -44.40 17.81 4.59
N ARG A 94 -45.25 18.54 5.31
CA ARG A 94 -45.91 19.75 4.80
C ARG A 94 -44.90 20.86 4.47
N VAL A 95 -43.91 21.08 5.32
CA VAL A 95 -42.87 22.10 5.10
C VAL A 95 -41.98 21.73 3.91
N VAL A 96 -41.47 20.50 3.86
CA VAL A 96 -40.56 20.02 2.80
C VAL A 96 -41.25 20.04 1.43
N THR A 97 -42.47 19.52 1.34
CA THR A 97 -43.24 19.51 0.08
C THR A 97 -43.60 20.92 -0.37
N ALA A 98 -43.99 21.81 0.56
CA ALA A 98 -44.23 23.21 0.24
C ALA A 98 -42.97 23.91 -0.26
N ARG A 99 -41.81 23.72 0.39
CA ARG A 99 -40.53 24.28 -0.04
C ARG A 99 -40.20 23.83 -1.46
N GLY A 100 -40.23 22.53 -1.72
CA GLY A 100 -39.94 21.96 -3.03
C GLY A 100 -40.89 22.44 -4.13
N ARG A 101 -42.20 22.43 -3.88
CA ARG A 101 -43.24 22.88 -4.82
C ARG A 101 -43.13 24.37 -5.12
N LEU A 102 -42.96 25.21 -4.11
CA LEU A 102 -42.85 26.66 -4.28
C LEU A 102 -41.55 27.04 -5.00
N MET A 103 -40.44 26.37 -4.70
CA MET A 103 -39.18 26.54 -5.45
C MET A 103 -39.34 26.14 -6.92
N GLN A 104 -39.97 24.98 -7.19
CA GLN A 104 -40.19 24.46 -8.54
C GLN A 104 -41.07 25.39 -9.39
N ALA A 105 -42.05 26.06 -8.76
CA ALA A 105 -42.99 26.96 -9.44
C ALA A 105 -42.38 28.31 -9.85
N LEU A 106 -41.16 28.64 -9.39
CA LEU A 106 -40.48 29.86 -9.78
C LEU A 106 -40.09 29.82 -11.28
N PRO A 107 -39.99 30.99 -11.95
CA PRO A 107 -39.55 31.05 -13.33
C PRO A 107 -38.17 30.40 -13.52
N ALA A 108 -38.00 29.69 -14.64
CA ALA A 108 -36.68 29.23 -15.08
C ALA A 108 -35.80 30.43 -15.49
N GLY A 109 -34.48 30.24 -15.48
CA GLY A 109 -33.49 31.28 -15.83
C GLY A 109 -32.54 31.65 -14.69
N GLY A 110 -32.59 30.92 -13.57
CA GLY A 110 -31.53 30.94 -12.57
C GLY A 110 -30.43 29.94 -12.91
N ALA A 111 -29.20 30.24 -12.49
CA ALA A 111 -28.07 29.33 -12.61
C ALA A 111 -27.36 29.16 -11.26
N MET A 112 -26.67 28.04 -11.10
CA MET A 112 -25.76 27.79 -9.98
C MET A 112 -24.46 27.18 -10.49
N ALA A 113 -23.34 27.50 -9.85
CA ALA A 113 -22.05 26.96 -10.22
C ALA A 113 -21.16 26.73 -9.00
N ALA A 114 -20.49 25.57 -9.00
CA ALA A 114 -19.45 25.24 -8.04
C ALA A 114 -18.09 25.78 -8.53
N ILE A 115 -17.34 26.39 -7.62
CA ILE A 115 -16.11 27.12 -7.90
C ILE A 115 -15.02 26.66 -6.92
N GLU A 116 -13.84 26.38 -7.44
CA GLU A 116 -12.62 26.14 -6.66
C GLU A 116 -11.97 27.48 -6.24
N ALA A 117 -12.63 28.22 -5.36
CA ALA A 117 -12.17 29.49 -4.80
C ALA A 117 -12.78 29.77 -3.42
N THR A 118 -12.10 30.64 -2.66
CA THR A 118 -12.56 31.11 -1.35
C THR A 118 -13.70 32.13 -1.47
N GLU A 119 -14.46 32.33 -0.39
CA GLU A 119 -15.46 33.41 -0.30
C GLU A 119 -14.85 34.80 -0.53
N GLN A 120 -13.63 35.03 -0.04
CA GLN A 120 -12.91 36.29 -0.17
C GLN A 120 -12.52 36.60 -1.62
N GLU A 121 -12.21 35.58 -2.42
CA GLU A 121 -11.88 35.73 -3.84
C GLU A 121 -13.12 35.96 -4.69
N ILE A 122 -14.25 35.33 -4.34
CA ILE A 122 -15.49 35.45 -5.12
C ILE A 122 -16.22 36.75 -4.83
N THR A 123 -16.24 37.21 -3.58
CA THR A 123 -17.02 38.38 -3.16
C THR A 123 -16.78 39.63 -4.03
N PRO A 124 -15.53 40.00 -4.40
CA PRO A 124 -15.27 41.13 -5.28
C PRO A 124 -15.73 40.93 -6.74
N LEU A 125 -15.93 39.67 -7.15
CA LEU A 125 -16.31 39.31 -8.52
C LEU A 125 -17.82 39.24 -8.71
N LEU A 126 -18.62 39.18 -7.63
CA LEU A 126 -20.08 39.13 -7.70
C LEU A 126 -20.64 40.40 -8.34
N ARG A 127 -21.54 40.24 -9.31
CA ARG A 127 -22.21 41.31 -10.05
C ARG A 127 -23.69 40.97 -10.24
N GLY A 128 -24.51 41.97 -10.50
CA GLY A 128 -25.94 41.77 -10.78
C GLY A 128 -26.65 41.08 -9.63
N GLN A 129 -27.30 39.92 -9.89
CA GLN A 129 -28.00 39.13 -8.87
C GLN A 129 -27.21 37.90 -8.39
N ALA A 130 -25.94 37.73 -8.81
CA ALA A 130 -25.10 36.64 -8.34
C ALA A 130 -24.71 36.83 -6.86
N VAL A 131 -24.94 35.79 -6.05
CA VAL A 131 -24.57 35.71 -4.64
C VAL A 131 -23.90 34.38 -4.34
N ILE A 132 -23.24 34.26 -3.19
CA ILE A 132 -22.73 32.97 -2.71
C ILE A 132 -23.91 32.19 -2.12
N ALA A 133 -24.20 31.04 -2.71
CA ALA A 133 -25.23 30.11 -2.27
C ALA A 133 -24.75 29.22 -1.12
N ALA A 134 -23.48 28.78 -1.17
CA ALA A 134 -22.88 27.92 -0.16
C ALA A 134 -21.37 28.11 -0.07
N VAL A 135 -20.85 28.00 1.14
CA VAL A 135 -19.42 27.85 1.45
C VAL A 135 -19.25 26.43 2.01
N ASN A 136 -18.70 25.54 1.19
CA ASN A 136 -18.68 24.09 1.41
C ASN A 136 -17.33 23.58 1.92
N GLY A 137 -16.26 24.34 1.72
CA GLY A 137 -14.91 24.00 2.16
C GLY A 137 -13.96 25.19 2.02
N PRO A 138 -12.68 25.03 2.37
CA PRO A 138 -11.71 26.13 2.41
C PRO A 138 -11.57 26.85 1.06
N THR A 139 -11.64 26.11 -0.05
CA THR A 139 -11.64 26.63 -1.42
C THR A 139 -12.81 26.09 -2.24
N SER A 140 -13.91 25.72 -1.60
CA SER A 140 -15.08 25.11 -2.26
C SER A 140 -16.33 25.95 -1.98
N THR A 141 -16.80 26.64 -3.00
CA THR A 141 -17.94 27.58 -2.90
C THR A 141 -18.91 27.36 -4.05
N VAL A 142 -20.16 27.73 -3.83
CA VAL A 142 -21.22 27.71 -4.84
C VAL A 142 -21.81 29.10 -4.96
N ILE A 143 -21.91 29.63 -6.18
CA ILE A 143 -22.66 30.86 -6.46
C ILE A 143 -23.99 30.54 -7.12
N SER A 144 -24.96 31.42 -6.93
CA SER A 144 -26.27 31.36 -7.56
C SER A 144 -26.81 32.75 -7.88
N GLY A 145 -27.61 32.85 -8.95
CA GLY A 145 -28.21 34.10 -9.40
C GLY A 145 -28.88 33.94 -10.76
N ASP A 146 -29.22 35.05 -11.42
CA ASP A 146 -29.62 35.00 -12.82
C ASP A 146 -28.48 34.48 -13.69
N GLU A 147 -28.83 33.81 -14.79
CA GLU A 147 -27.87 33.15 -15.67
C GLU A 147 -26.77 34.09 -16.19
N GLU A 148 -27.13 35.32 -16.58
CA GLU A 148 -26.17 36.31 -17.09
C GLU A 148 -25.14 36.68 -16.01
N SER A 149 -25.58 36.96 -14.78
CA SER A 149 -24.71 37.32 -13.68
C SER A 149 -23.77 36.17 -13.29
N VAL A 150 -24.27 34.93 -13.24
CA VAL A 150 -23.43 33.76 -12.91
C VAL A 150 -22.40 33.52 -14.00
N GLU A 151 -22.80 33.51 -15.28
CA GLU A 151 -21.87 33.28 -16.40
C GLU A 151 -20.79 34.36 -16.51
N ALA A 152 -21.11 35.62 -16.17
CA ALA A 152 -20.11 36.69 -16.11
C ALA A 152 -19.03 36.42 -15.06
N VAL A 153 -19.40 35.87 -13.90
CA VAL A 153 -18.44 35.48 -12.85
C VAL A 153 -17.62 34.27 -13.30
N LEU A 154 -18.25 33.27 -13.92
CA LEU A 154 -17.56 32.07 -14.41
C LEU A 154 -16.55 32.39 -15.52
N ALA A 155 -16.89 33.30 -16.43
CA ALA A 155 -15.98 33.73 -17.50
C ALA A 155 -14.71 34.38 -16.93
N GLU A 156 -14.87 35.26 -15.93
CA GLU A 156 -13.75 35.92 -15.25
C GLU A 156 -12.89 34.94 -14.44
N LEU A 157 -13.51 34.00 -13.73
CA LEU A 157 -12.76 32.97 -13.00
C LEU A 157 -12.03 32.01 -13.94
N SER A 158 -12.63 31.70 -15.09
CA SER A 158 -12.02 30.83 -16.11
C SER A 158 -10.79 31.49 -16.74
N THR A 159 -10.79 32.81 -16.97
CA THR A 159 -9.60 33.53 -17.46
C THR A 159 -8.48 33.57 -16.42
N GLN A 160 -8.83 33.51 -15.13
CA GLN A 160 -7.90 33.39 -14.01
C GLN A 160 -7.42 31.94 -13.75
N GLY A 161 -7.85 30.98 -14.58
CA GLY A 161 -7.44 29.57 -14.49
C GLY A 161 -8.10 28.79 -13.34
N ARG A 162 -9.17 29.32 -12.74
CA ARG A 162 -9.92 28.65 -11.67
C ARG A 162 -10.80 27.55 -12.24
N LYS A 163 -10.90 26.40 -11.54
CA LYS A 163 -11.85 25.35 -11.93
C LYS A 163 -13.25 25.80 -11.56
N VAL A 164 -14.14 25.75 -12.55
CA VAL A 164 -15.54 26.08 -12.39
C VAL A 164 -16.40 25.00 -13.02
N LYS A 165 -17.55 24.69 -12.40
CA LYS A 165 -18.51 23.71 -12.89
C LYS A 165 -19.92 24.23 -12.71
N ARG A 166 -20.63 24.44 -13.82
CA ARG A 166 -22.07 24.73 -13.80
C ARG A 166 -22.83 23.52 -13.26
N LEU A 167 -23.74 23.77 -12.34
CA LEU A 167 -24.60 22.74 -11.76
C LEU A 167 -25.82 22.54 -12.65
N THR A 168 -26.27 21.29 -12.80
CA THR A 168 -27.47 20.93 -13.56
C THR A 168 -28.71 21.24 -12.73
N VAL A 169 -29.04 22.53 -12.61
CA VAL A 169 -30.23 23.03 -11.94
C VAL A 169 -30.87 24.13 -12.78
N SER A 170 -32.20 24.21 -12.78
CA SER A 170 -32.99 25.21 -13.51
C SER A 170 -33.32 26.46 -12.68
N HIS A 171 -33.01 26.43 -11.39
CA HIS A 171 -33.30 27.47 -10.40
C HIS A 171 -32.05 27.85 -9.61
N ALA A 172 -31.99 29.10 -9.17
CA ALA A 172 -30.88 29.64 -8.38
C ALA A 172 -31.23 29.64 -6.89
N PHE A 173 -31.08 28.50 -6.22
CA PHE A 173 -31.34 28.38 -4.78
C PHE A 173 -30.41 29.27 -3.95
N HIS A 174 -30.86 29.69 -2.76
CA HIS A 174 -30.11 30.59 -1.87
C HIS A 174 -29.73 31.92 -2.54
N SER A 175 -30.60 32.43 -3.42
CA SER A 175 -30.39 33.66 -4.23
C SER A 175 -31.60 34.61 -4.19
N PRO A 176 -31.47 35.88 -4.65
CA PRO A 176 -32.60 36.81 -4.71
C PRO A 176 -33.78 36.28 -5.53
N LEU A 177 -33.54 35.32 -6.42
CA LEU A 177 -34.59 34.70 -7.22
C LEU A 177 -35.54 33.82 -6.39
N MET A 178 -35.23 33.53 -5.12
CA MET A 178 -36.14 32.85 -4.19
C MET A 178 -37.15 33.80 -3.54
N GLU A 179 -36.95 35.13 -3.61
CA GLU A 179 -37.84 36.12 -2.96
C GLU A 179 -39.34 35.92 -3.26
N PRO A 180 -39.75 35.60 -4.51
CA PRO A 180 -41.18 35.46 -4.83
C PRO A 180 -41.90 34.34 -4.08
N MET A 181 -41.20 33.30 -3.62
CA MET A 181 -41.82 32.21 -2.86
C MET A 181 -41.86 32.44 -1.34
N LEU A 182 -41.10 33.42 -0.82
CA LEU A 182 -40.85 33.52 0.62
C LEU A 182 -42.12 33.80 1.43
N HIS A 183 -43.03 34.63 0.89
CA HIS A 183 -44.30 34.93 1.57
C HIS A 183 -45.19 33.70 1.71
N ASP A 184 -45.37 32.95 0.61
CA ASP A 184 -46.20 31.74 0.61
C ASP A 184 -45.58 30.64 1.47
N PHE A 185 -44.25 30.54 1.48
CA PHE A 185 -43.54 29.60 2.35
C PHE A 185 -43.69 29.98 3.84
N GLN A 186 -43.62 31.27 4.16
CA GLN A 186 -43.87 31.75 5.52
C GLN A 186 -45.29 31.39 6.01
N GLN A 187 -46.31 31.53 5.16
CA GLN A 187 -47.68 31.14 5.52
C GLN A 187 -47.79 29.65 5.84
N VAL A 188 -47.05 28.78 5.15
CA VAL A 188 -46.99 27.35 5.47
C VAL A 188 -46.29 27.13 6.81
N LEU A 189 -45.16 27.78 7.05
CA LEU A 189 -44.43 27.68 8.32
C LEU A 189 -45.28 28.16 9.51
N GLU A 190 -46.08 29.22 9.36
CA GLU A 190 -47.01 29.71 10.39
C GLU A 190 -48.17 28.75 10.69
N SER A 191 -48.36 27.73 9.84
CA SER A 191 -49.46 26.77 9.93
C SER A 191 -49.06 25.39 10.48
N VAL A 192 -47.78 25.20 10.82
CA VAL A 192 -47.23 23.99 11.45
C VAL A 192 -46.80 24.28 12.88
N GLU A 193 -46.72 23.24 13.72
CA GLU A 193 -46.35 23.37 15.12
C GLU A 193 -44.84 23.18 15.33
N PHE A 194 -44.17 24.18 15.93
CA PHE A 194 -42.76 24.11 16.30
C PHE A 194 -42.60 23.60 17.72
N HIS A 195 -41.75 22.59 17.88
CA HIS A 195 -41.40 21.99 19.16
C HIS A 195 -39.94 22.31 19.52
N SER A 196 -39.59 22.22 20.80
CA SER A 196 -38.18 22.39 21.18
C SER A 196 -37.34 21.18 20.74
N PRO A 197 -36.23 21.38 20.00
CA PRO A 197 -35.39 20.29 19.55
C PRO A 197 -34.73 19.58 20.72
N THR A 198 -34.69 18.24 20.67
CA THR A 198 -34.07 17.36 21.67
C THR A 198 -32.60 17.08 21.39
N LEU A 199 -32.16 17.32 20.15
CA LEU A 199 -30.76 17.20 19.72
C LEU A 199 -30.23 18.57 19.27
N PRO A 200 -28.97 18.92 19.57
CA PRO A 200 -28.32 20.11 19.02
C PRO A 200 -28.27 20.06 17.49
N ILE A 201 -28.50 21.21 16.85
CA ILE A 201 -28.40 21.38 15.39
C ILE A 201 -27.39 22.47 15.08
N ILE A 202 -26.50 22.26 14.11
CA ILE A 202 -25.61 23.31 13.60
C ILE A 202 -26.31 24.06 12.46
N SER A 203 -26.49 25.37 12.63
CA SER A 203 -27.24 26.23 11.71
C SER A 203 -26.52 26.41 10.38
N ASN A 204 -27.23 26.28 9.25
CA ASN A 204 -26.63 26.65 7.95
C ASN A 204 -26.44 28.16 7.79
N LEU A 205 -27.15 28.99 8.54
CA LEU A 205 -27.06 30.44 8.41
C LEU A 205 -25.83 31.02 9.10
N THR A 206 -25.41 30.41 10.21
CA THR A 206 -24.33 30.93 11.05
C THR A 206 -23.10 30.01 11.10
N GLY A 207 -23.26 28.73 10.75
CA GLY A 207 -22.23 27.71 10.95
C GLY A 207 -22.00 27.36 12.42
N GLN A 208 -22.81 27.88 13.34
CA GLN A 208 -22.68 27.72 14.79
C GLN A 208 -23.85 26.88 15.34
N PRO A 209 -23.79 26.39 16.60
CA PRO A 209 -24.93 25.73 17.21
C PRO A 209 -26.14 26.66 17.19
N ALA A 210 -27.24 26.18 16.63
CA ALA A 210 -28.45 26.97 16.44
C ALA A 210 -29.10 27.28 17.79
N ASP A 211 -29.57 28.52 17.95
CA ASP A 211 -30.41 28.87 19.09
C ASP A 211 -31.77 28.14 18.92
N PRO A 212 -32.18 27.28 19.87
CA PRO A 212 -33.45 26.57 19.78
C PRO A 212 -34.66 27.50 19.64
N THR A 213 -34.57 28.73 20.15
CA THR A 213 -35.65 29.72 20.02
C THR A 213 -35.72 30.33 18.63
N ASP A 214 -34.59 30.47 17.92
CA ASP A 214 -34.55 30.97 16.55
C ASP A 214 -35.10 29.92 15.57
N LEU A 215 -34.71 28.64 15.75
CA LEU A 215 -35.23 27.51 14.96
C LEU A 215 -36.75 27.35 15.03
N GLN A 216 -37.35 27.74 16.17
CA GLN A 216 -38.79 27.71 16.39
C GLN A 216 -39.55 28.88 15.73
N THR A 217 -38.88 29.68 14.90
CA THR A 217 -39.51 30.80 14.19
C THR A 217 -39.65 30.53 12.69
N PRO A 218 -40.78 30.88 12.07
CA PRO A 218 -40.90 30.92 10.60
C PRO A 218 -39.81 31.78 9.93
N THR A 219 -39.38 32.84 10.60
CA THR A 219 -38.38 33.79 10.08
C THR A 219 -37.03 33.13 9.83
N TYR A 220 -36.59 32.20 10.68
CA TYR A 220 -35.36 31.43 10.47
C TYR A 220 -35.42 30.67 9.13
N TRP A 221 -36.50 29.94 8.90
CA TRP A 221 -36.65 29.08 7.73
C TRP A 221 -36.89 29.85 6.42
N VAL A 222 -37.51 31.03 6.50
CA VAL A 222 -37.58 31.96 5.35
C VAL A 222 -36.19 32.49 4.99
N ARG A 223 -35.37 32.84 5.99
CA ARG A 223 -33.97 33.24 5.75
C ARG A 223 -33.14 32.08 5.21
N HIS A 224 -33.34 30.87 5.74
CA HIS A 224 -32.68 29.65 5.31
C HIS A 224 -32.84 29.34 3.82
N VAL A 225 -34.01 29.60 3.23
CA VAL A 225 -34.23 29.44 1.78
C VAL A 225 -33.39 30.41 0.94
N ARG A 226 -33.05 31.56 1.50
CA ARG A 226 -32.53 32.72 0.77
C ARG A 226 -31.05 32.98 0.99
N GLN A 227 -30.54 32.71 2.18
CA GLN A 227 -29.19 33.09 2.63
C GLN A 227 -28.18 31.96 2.39
N THR A 228 -26.89 32.31 2.40
CA THR A 228 -25.77 31.39 2.16
C THR A 228 -25.74 30.24 3.17
N VAL A 229 -25.52 29.01 2.68
CA VAL A 229 -25.23 27.84 3.51
C VAL A 229 -23.76 27.85 3.95
N ARG A 230 -23.51 28.00 5.26
CA ARG A 230 -22.19 28.05 5.91
C ARG A 230 -21.70 26.66 6.33
N PHE A 231 -21.70 25.68 5.42
CA PHE A 231 -21.38 24.29 5.76
C PHE A 231 -19.93 24.08 6.21
N HIS A 232 -18.98 24.80 5.61
CA HIS A 232 -17.57 24.79 6.02
C HIS A 232 -17.41 25.23 7.48
N ASP A 233 -18.09 26.29 7.89
CA ASP A 233 -18.10 26.74 9.28
C ASP A 233 -18.77 25.72 10.20
N SER A 234 -19.85 25.05 9.73
CA SER A 234 -20.50 24.00 10.49
C SER A 234 -19.53 22.86 10.84
N LEU A 235 -18.65 22.48 9.92
CA LEU A 235 -17.63 21.45 10.14
C LEU A 235 -16.59 21.90 11.17
N HIS A 236 -16.12 23.14 11.09
CA HIS A 236 -15.20 23.70 12.10
C HIS A 236 -15.83 23.74 13.49
N THR A 237 -17.09 24.17 13.60
CA THR A 237 -17.83 24.14 14.87
C THR A 237 -17.93 22.73 15.44
N LEU A 238 -18.21 21.73 14.61
CA LEU A 238 -18.25 20.33 15.05
C LEU A 238 -16.88 19.87 15.57
N ALA A 239 -15.80 20.23 14.87
CA ALA A 239 -14.44 19.93 15.31
C ALA A 239 -14.06 20.63 16.63
N ASP A 240 -14.42 21.91 16.78
CA ASP A 240 -14.21 22.69 18.00
C ASP A 240 -14.98 22.10 19.21
N GLN A 241 -16.08 21.40 18.94
CA GLN A 241 -16.84 20.63 19.95
C GLN A 241 -16.26 19.24 20.24
N ASN A 242 -15.08 18.92 19.71
CA ASN A 242 -14.43 17.62 19.80
C ASN A 242 -15.23 16.49 19.15
N THR A 243 -15.94 16.78 18.05
CA THR A 243 -16.59 15.74 17.25
C THR A 243 -15.53 14.91 16.53
N THR A 244 -15.38 13.66 16.95
CA THR A 244 -14.37 12.75 16.40
C THR A 244 -14.91 11.85 15.27
N ARG A 245 -16.24 11.78 15.09
CA ARG A 245 -16.91 10.89 14.14
C ARG A 245 -18.10 11.57 13.48
N LEU A 246 -18.19 11.51 12.16
CA LEU A 246 -19.30 12.00 11.35
C LEU A 246 -19.86 10.84 10.52
N LEU A 247 -21.17 10.62 10.61
CA LEU A 247 -21.88 9.65 9.77
C LEU A 247 -22.82 10.41 8.82
N GLU A 248 -22.52 10.41 7.52
CA GLU A 248 -23.39 10.99 6.51
C GLU A 248 -24.55 10.03 6.20
N ILE A 249 -25.76 10.53 6.46
CA ILE A 249 -27.02 9.87 6.13
C ILE A 249 -27.50 10.46 4.79
N GLY A 250 -27.46 9.66 3.73
CA GLY A 250 -27.84 10.11 2.40
C GLY A 250 -27.62 9.06 1.31
N PRO A 251 -28.08 9.30 0.08
CA PRO A 251 -27.93 8.35 -1.03
C PRO A 251 -26.54 8.42 -1.71
N ASP A 252 -25.69 9.37 -1.30
CA ASP A 252 -24.32 9.57 -1.82
C ASP A 252 -23.40 10.06 -0.68
N GLY A 253 -22.09 10.12 -0.93
CA GLY A 253 -21.06 10.49 0.05
C GLY A 253 -20.46 11.88 -0.15
N ILE A 254 -21.27 12.87 -0.53
CA ILE A 254 -20.79 14.21 -0.92
C ILE A 254 -20.31 15.00 0.29
N LEU A 255 -21.08 14.99 1.39
CA LEU A 255 -20.73 15.74 2.60
C LEU A 255 -19.52 15.13 3.30
N THR A 256 -19.33 13.81 3.21
CA THR A 256 -18.16 13.09 3.70
C THR A 256 -16.90 13.56 2.98
N ALA A 257 -16.95 13.77 1.67
CA ALA A 257 -15.83 14.31 0.91
C ALA A 257 -15.52 15.77 1.32
N LEU A 258 -16.54 16.61 1.50
CA LEU A 258 -16.36 17.99 1.98
C LEU A 258 -15.80 18.06 3.42
N ALA A 259 -16.21 17.12 4.27
CA ALA A 259 -15.68 16.96 5.62
C ALA A 259 -14.21 16.54 5.59
N ALA A 260 -13.83 15.57 4.75
CA ALA A 260 -12.44 15.15 4.59
C ALA A 260 -11.53 16.27 4.04
N ASP A 261 -12.05 17.15 3.18
CA ASP A 261 -11.33 18.32 2.69
C ASP A 261 -11.16 19.44 3.74
N THR A 262 -11.90 19.38 4.86
CA THR A 262 -11.92 20.41 5.91
C THR A 262 -11.32 19.95 7.24
N LEU A 263 -11.48 18.68 7.59
CA LEU A 263 -11.15 18.10 8.90
C LEU A 263 -10.08 17.01 8.75
N GLU A 264 -8.96 17.16 9.45
CA GLU A 264 -7.84 16.22 9.39
C GLU A 264 -7.98 15.06 10.41
N ASP A 265 -8.52 15.34 11.60
CA ASP A 265 -8.56 14.39 12.74
C ASP A 265 -9.97 13.79 13.02
N THR A 266 -10.92 13.94 12.08
CA THR A 266 -12.31 13.48 12.26
C THR A 266 -12.65 12.34 11.29
N THR A 267 -13.05 11.19 11.84
CA THR A 267 -13.51 10.06 11.02
C THR A 267 -14.85 10.40 10.36
N SER A 268 -14.88 10.52 9.03
CA SER A 268 -16.10 10.81 8.27
C SER A 268 -16.50 9.63 7.40
N ILE A 269 -17.71 9.12 7.57
CA ILE A 269 -18.19 7.88 6.94
C ILE A 269 -19.52 8.14 6.25
N ALA A 270 -19.62 7.79 4.97
CA ALA A 270 -20.89 7.82 4.24
C ALA A 270 -21.60 6.47 4.34
N THR A 271 -22.91 6.50 4.64
CA THR A 271 -23.75 5.30 4.63
C THR A 271 -23.95 4.72 3.24
N GLN A 272 -23.91 5.55 2.20
CA GLN A 272 -24.04 5.17 0.79
C GLN A 272 -23.13 6.06 -0.06
N THR A 273 -22.66 5.55 -1.20
CA THR A 273 -21.95 6.33 -2.23
C THR A 273 -22.38 5.88 -3.62
N ARG A 274 -22.10 6.67 -4.66
CA ARG A 274 -22.32 6.23 -6.06
C ARG A 274 -21.64 4.91 -6.42
N LYS A 275 -20.48 4.61 -5.83
CA LYS A 275 -19.68 3.40 -6.14
C LYS A 275 -20.04 2.21 -5.27
N HIS A 276 -20.59 2.47 -4.09
CA HIS A 276 -20.89 1.47 -3.08
C HIS A 276 -22.19 1.83 -2.37
N SER A 277 -23.25 1.09 -2.67
CA SER A 277 -24.61 1.33 -2.18
C SER A 277 -25.32 0.02 -1.86
N GLY A 278 -26.48 0.11 -1.22
CA GLY A 278 -27.26 -1.02 -0.76
C GLY A 278 -26.90 -1.49 0.65
N PRO A 279 -27.39 -2.69 1.04
CA PRO A 279 -27.24 -3.21 2.40
C PRO A 279 -25.79 -3.42 2.84
N SER A 280 -24.94 -3.93 1.95
CA SER A 280 -23.51 -4.12 2.25
C SER A 280 -22.82 -2.79 2.55
N ALA A 281 -23.09 -1.75 1.75
CA ALA A 281 -22.53 -0.42 1.98
C ALA A 281 -22.92 0.17 3.34
N LEU A 282 -24.17 -0.01 3.76
CA LEU A 282 -24.59 0.41 5.09
C LEU A 282 -23.89 -0.38 6.19
N LEU A 283 -23.79 -1.71 6.05
CA LEU A 283 -23.13 -2.56 7.04
C LEU A 283 -21.64 -2.24 7.15
N ASP A 284 -20.97 -1.97 6.04
CA ASP A 284 -19.57 -1.53 6.01
C ASP A 284 -19.41 -0.19 6.73
N ALA A 285 -20.32 0.77 6.49
CA ALA A 285 -20.31 2.06 7.17
C ALA A 285 -20.49 1.91 8.69
N VAL A 286 -21.43 1.06 9.12
CA VAL A 286 -21.67 0.77 10.54
C VAL A 286 -20.49 0.03 11.19
N ALA A 287 -19.89 -0.94 10.48
CA ALA A 287 -18.70 -1.64 10.94
C ALA A 287 -17.51 -0.70 11.07
N GLN A 288 -17.29 0.20 10.11
CA GLN A 288 -16.25 1.23 10.20
C GLN A 288 -16.51 2.14 11.39
N LEU A 289 -17.75 2.60 11.59
CA LEU A 289 -18.10 3.45 12.72
C LEU A 289 -17.84 2.74 14.07
N HIS A 290 -18.12 1.43 14.15
CA HIS A 290 -17.83 0.60 15.31
C HIS A 290 -16.33 0.48 15.61
N VAL A 291 -15.51 0.22 14.58
CA VAL A 291 -14.05 0.12 14.72
C VAL A 291 -13.43 1.44 15.20
N HIS A 292 -14.05 2.59 14.86
CA HIS A 292 -13.65 3.91 15.34
C HIS A 292 -14.29 4.29 16.69
N GLY A 293 -14.83 3.30 17.42
CA GLY A 293 -15.26 3.43 18.81
C GLY A 293 -16.72 3.79 19.03
N ALA A 294 -17.57 3.80 18.00
CA ALA A 294 -19.00 3.95 18.21
C ALA A 294 -19.64 2.66 18.75
N LEU A 295 -20.62 2.84 19.62
CA LEU A 295 -21.42 1.73 20.13
C LEU A 295 -22.46 1.32 19.09
N VAL A 296 -22.49 0.04 18.78
CA VAL A 296 -23.47 -0.59 17.88
C VAL A 296 -24.12 -1.74 18.64
N ASP A 297 -25.44 -1.74 18.71
CA ASP A 297 -26.22 -2.86 19.23
C ASP A 297 -26.34 -3.94 18.15
N TRP A 298 -25.31 -4.79 18.07
CA TRP A 298 -25.30 -5.95 17.19
C TRP A 298 -26.40 -6.95 17.52
N SER A 299 -26.90 -6.98 18.76
CA SER A 299 -28.02 -7.86 19.14
C SER A 299 -29.30 -7.39 18.44
N ALA A 300 -29.54 -6.08 18.36
CA ALA A 300 -30.68 -5.52 17.63
C ALA A 300 -30.60 -5.81 16.13
N TYR A 301 -29.41 -5.77 15.52
CA TYR A 301 -29.21 -6.17 14.13
C TYR A 301 -29.50 -7.66 13.90
N LEU A 302 -28.92 -8.53 14.74
CA LEU A 302 -29.04 -10.00 14.62
C LEU A 302 -30.42 -10.54 15.02
N ALA A 303 -31.20 -9.80 15.83
CA ALA A 303 -32.54 -10.21 16.22
C ALA A 303 -33.50 -10.36 15.02
N GLY A 304 -33.21 -9.70 13.89
CA GLY A 304 -34.03 -9.74 12.67
C GLY A 304 -33.57 -10.72 11.59
N SER A 305 -32.35 -11.29 11.68
CA SER A 305 -31.75 -12.04 10.57
C SER A 305 -32.22 -13.49 10.44
N GLY A 306 -32.96 -14.04 11.41
CA GLY A 306 -33.48 -15.43 11.37
C GLY A 306 -32.39 -16.52 11.44
N ASP A 307 -31.16 -16.20 11.02
CA ASP A 307 -29.95 -16.96 11.22
C ASP A 307 -29.50 -16.75 12.66
N GLY A 308 -29.62 -17.81 13.46
CA GLY A 308 -29.16 -17.81 14.84
C GLY A 308 -27.67 -17.43 14.91
N THR A 309 -27.26 -16.81 16.02
CA THR A 309 -25.84 -16.69 16.37
C THR A 309 -25.22 -18.09 16.28
N VAL A 310 -24.29 -18.28 15.35
CA VAL A 310 -23.49 -19.50 15.33
C VAL A 310 -22.46 -19.37 16.44
N ASP A 311 -22.47 -20.33 17.36
CA ASP A 311 -21.35 -20.46 18.29
C ASP A 311 -20.09 -20.63 17.44
N LEU A 312 -19.14 -19.70 17.60
CA LEU A 312 -17.78 -19.95 17.15
C LEU A 312 -17.35 -21.28 17.80
N PRO A 313 -16.67 -22.18 17.06
CA PRO A 313 -16.30 -23.48 17.59
C PRO A 313 -15.59 -23.30 18.93
N THR A 314 -16.27 -23.71 20.01
CA THR A 314 -15.69 -23.66 21.35
C THR A 314 -14.69 -24.79 21.44
N TYR A 315 -13.41 -24.43 21.48
CA TYR A 315 -12.35 -25.41 21.68
C TYR A 315 -12.55 -26.06 23.06
N PRO A 316 -12.82 -27.38 23.19
CA PRO A 316 -13.31 -27.97 24.43
C PRO A 316 -12.27 -28.12 25.56
N PHE A 317 -11.08 -27.49 25.46
CA PHE A 317 -9.97 -27.71 26.38
C PHE A 317 -9.40 -26.44 27.04
N GLN A 318 -10.05 -25.29 26.90
CA GLN A 318 -9.52 -24.03 27.45
C GLN A 318 -10.45 -23.42 28.49
N HIS A 319 -10.28 -23.86 29.75
CA HIS A 319 -10.95 -23.30 30.93
C HIS A 319 -10.34 -21.97 31.40
N THR A 320 -10.00 -21.07 30.46
CA THR A 320 -9.46 -19.75 30.80
C THR A 320 -10.40 -18.70 30.24
N HIS A 321 -10.86 -17.79 31.10
CA HIS A 321 -11.70 -16.67 30.70
C HIS A 321 -10.89 -15.73 29.78
N TYR A 322 -11.40 -15.46 28.57
CA TYR A 322 -10.80 -14.57 27.56
C TYR A 322 -11.59 -13.27 27.35
N TRP A 323 -12.38 -12.83 28.33
CA TRP A 323 -12.81 -11.44 28.31
C TRP A 323 -11.56 -10.58 28.50
N LEU A 324 -11.34 -9.62 27.59
CA LEU A 324 -10.44 -8.51 27.84
C LEU A 324 -11.02 -7.76 29.04
N GLU A 325 -10.65 -8.18 30.25
CA GLU A 325 -10.71 -7.28 31.38
C GLU A 325 -9.84 -6.09 31.01
N PRO A 326 -10.31 -4.84 31.19
CA PRO A 326 -9.50 -3.68 30.92
C PRO A 326 -8.27 -3.79 31.81
N THR A 327 -7.16 -4.27 31.23
CA THR A 327 -5.84 -4.05 31.78
C THR A 327 -5.75 -2.55 31.92
N ALA A 328 -5.82 -2.07 33.16
CA ALA A 328 -5.28 -0.77 33.49
C ALA A 328 -3.94 -0.73 32.78
N ALA A 329 -3.80 0.19 31.81
CA ALA A 329 -2.55 0.36 31.11
C ALA A 329 -1.47 0.49 32.19
N GLU A 330 -0.64 -0.53 32.34
CA GLU A 330 0.67 -0.32 32.93
C GLU A 330 1.33 0.63 31.95
N GLU A 331 1.36 1.92 32.31
CA GLU A 331 2.13 2.91 31.58
C GLU A 331 3.55 2.35 31.45
N PRO A 332 4.09 2.24 30.22
CA PRO A 332 5.48 1.87 30.06
C PRO A 332 6.32 2.92 30.80
N ALA A 333 6.96 2.50 31.88
CA ALA A 333 7.87 3.34 32.64
C ALA A 333 9.01 3.79 31.70
N GLY A 334 9.01 5.06 31.30
CA GLY A 334 10.15 5.66 30.58
C GLY A 334 9.83 6.73 29.54
N THR A 335 8.57 6.90 29.12
CA THR A 335 8.24 7.77 27.96
C THR A 335 8.41 9.26 28.26
N ASP A 336 8.08 9.70 29.47
CA ASP A 336 8.28 11.10 29.91
C ASP A 336 9.52 11.28 30.82
N ALA A 337 10.48 10.33 30.81
CA ALA A 337 11.56 10.28 31.80
C ALA A 337 12.42 11.55 31.85
N GLN A 338 12.76 12.13 30.69
CA GLN A 338 13.57 13.36 30.63
C GLN A 338 12.82 14.58 31.19
N LEU A 339 11.51 14.67 30.93
CA LEU A 339 10.67 15.73 31.49
C LEU A 339 10.63 15.60 33.02
N TRP A 340 10.36 14.40 33.54
CA TRP A 340 10.26 14.18 34.97
C TRP A 340 11.61 14.24 35.68
N GLU A 341 12.72 13.84 35.05
CA GLU A 341 14.08 14.05 35.59
C GLU A 341 14.40 15.54 35.72
N ALA A 342 14.04 16.37 34.73
CA ALA A 342 14.24 17.82 34.80
C ALA A 342 13.37 18.46 35.91
N VAL A 343 12.12 17.98 36.07
CA VAL A 343 11.21 18.44 37.13
C VAL A 343 11.68 17.99 38.52
N GLU A 344 12.09 16.73 38.68
CA GLU A 344 12.59 16.19 39.96
C GLU A 344 13.95 16.79 40.34
N GLY A 345 14.75 17.19 39.35
CA GLY A 345 16.04 17.85 39.52
C GLY A 345 15.96 19.36 39.78
N ASP A 346 14.77 19.97 39.78
CA ASP A 346 14.55 21.43 39.79
C ASP A 346 15.40 22.16 38.71
N ASP A 347 15.59 21.54 37.54
CA ASP A 347 16.44 22.04 36.46
C ASP A 347 15.61 22.79 35.40
N LEU A 348 15.44 24.10 35.63
CA LEU A 348 14.73 24.99 34.72
C LEU A 348 15.34 25.08 33.32
N GLN A 349 16.66 24.92 33.20
CA GLN A 349 17.36 25.00 31.91
C GLN A 349 17.04 23.74 31.09
N SER A 350 17.17 22.57 31.70
CA SER A 350 16.81 21.30 31.07
C SER A 350 15.31 21.23 30.73
N LEU A 351 14.44 21.75 31.60
CA LEU A 351 13.00 21.81 31.34
C LEU A 351 12.66 22.72 30.14
N ALA A 352 13.33 23.88 30.04
CA ALA A 352 13.18 24.77 28.89
C ALA A 352 13.68 24.10 27.60
N GLU A 353 14.84 23.45 27.62
CA GLU A 353 15.37 22.70 26.47
C GLU A 353 14.44 21.57 26.00
N VAL A 354 13.88 20.79 26.94
CA VAL A 354 12.93 19.70 26.66
C VAL A 354 11.63 20.22 26.01
N LEU A 355 11.18 21.42 26.39
CA LEU A 355 9.95 22.02 25.90
C LEU A 355 10.14 22.94 24.68
N GLY A 356 11.38 23.20 24.24
CA GLY A 356 11.67 24.21 23.21
C GLY A 356 11.50 25.67 23.68
N THR A 357 11.57 25.83 25.00
CA THR A 357 11.51 26.98 25.93
C THR A 357 12.60 28.03 25.92
N ASP A 358 12.25 29.31 26.17
CA ASP A 358 13.05 30.16 27.07
C ASP A 358 12.63 29.98 28.54
N VAL A 359 13.59 30.14 29.47
CA VAL A 359 13.39 29.96 30.93
C VAL A 359 12.43 30.99 31.54
N ASP A 360 12.24 32.14 30.88
CA ASP A 360 11.43 33.26 31.37
C ASP A 360 9.94 33.21 30.92
N GLU A 361 9.51 32.12 30.29
CA GLU A 361 8.13 32.00 29.80
C GLU A 361 7.08 31.84 30.92
N ARG A 362 5.86 32.33 30.64
CA ARG A 362 4.75 32.29 31.59
C ARG A 362 4.05 30.93 31.56
N LEU A 363 3.48 30.54 32.71
CA LEU A 363 2.80 29.25 32.87
C LEU A 363 1.66 29.03 31.85
N GLU A 364 0.96 30.08 31.42
CA GLU A 364 -0.10 29.97 30.41
C GLU A 364 0.44 29.58 29.02
N ALA A 365 1.71 29.91 28.71
CA ALA A 365 2.39 29.52 27.47
C ALA A 365 3.00 28.11 27.55
N LEU A 366 3.28 27.61 28.76
CA LEU A 366 3.85 26.27 28.98
C LEU A 366 2.83 25.14 28.77
N LEU A 367 1.54 25.37 28.99
CA LEU A 367 0.53 24.32 28.89
C LEU A 367 0.35 23.76 27.45
N PRO A 368 0.27 24.60 26.40
CA PRO A 368 0.31 24.13 25.02
C PRO A 368 1.61 23.40 24.65
N LEU A 369 2.75 23.86 25.17
CA LEU A 369 4.07 23.24 24.94
C LEU A 369 4.18 21.86 25.58
N LEU A 370 3.73 21.69 26.83
CA LEU A 370 3.65 20.40 27.52
C LEU A 370 2.70 19.42 26.80
N SER A 371 1.56 19.90 26.30
CA SER A 371 0.63 19.10 25.50
C SER A 371 1.23 18.69 24.16
N SER A 372 1.94 19.60 23.48
CA SER A 372 2.68 19.33 22.25
C SER A 372 3.79 18.28 22.49
N TYR A 373 4.59 18.47 23.54
CA TYR A 373 5.64 17.54 23.96
C TYR A 373 5.07 16.15 24.24
N ARG A 374 4.02 16.03 25.07
CA ARG A 374 3.44 14.72 25.42
C ARG A 374 2.79 14.03 24.21
N ARG A 375 2.21 14.79 23.26
CA ARG A 375 1.75 14.23 21.99
C ARG A 375 2.91 13.75 21.13
N ALA A 376 3.97 14.54 21.01
CA ALA A 376 5.17 14.18 20.26
C ALA A 376 5.85 12.93 20.83
N VAL A 377 6.00 12.83 22.15
CA VAL A 377 6.56 11.65 22.84
C VAL A 377 5.71 10.41 22.60
N ARG A 378 4.39 10.45 22.85
CA ARG A 378 3.50 9.30 22.62
C ARG A 378 3.49 8.85 21.16
N HIS A 379 3.57 9.81 20.25
CA HIS A 379 3.64 9.56 18.81
C HIS A 379 5.00 8.97 18.40
N GLU A 380 6.08 9.40 19.04
CA GLU A 380 7.43 8.85 18.83
C GLU A 380 7.55 7.42 19.38
N ASP A 381 6.96 7.12 20.52
CA ASP A 381 6.91 5.77 21.09
C ASP A 381 6.17 4.79 20.16
N ALA A 382 5.01 5.20 19.63
CA ALA A 382 4.23 4.39 18.70
C ALA A 382 5.01 4.02 17.42
N THR A 383 5.91 4.90 16.99
CA THR A 383 6.70 4.75 15.75
C THR A 383 8.13 4.22 16.00
N THR A 384 8.53 4.02 17.25
CA THR A 384 9.85 3.45 17.61
C THR A 384 9.94 1.97 17.23
N ALA A 385 8.82 1.25 17.34
CA ALA A 385 8.71 -0.15 16.93
C ALA A 385 8.91 -0.37 15.41
N TRP A 386 8.90 0.70 14.59
CA TRP A 386 9.10 0.60 13.14
C TRP A 386 10.57 0.44 12.75
N ARG A 387 11.52 0.57 13.68
CA ARG A 387 12.96 0.66 13.38
C ARG A 387 13.66 -0.69 13.53
N TYR A 388 14.16 -1.21 12.41
CA TYR A 388 14.96 -2.43 12.38
C TYR A 388 16.35 -2.17 11.81
N ARG A 389 17.29 -3.07 12.13
CA ARG A 389 18.61 -3.12 11.53
C ARG A 389 18.88 -4.51 10.97
N VAL A 390 19.56 -4.55 9.83
CA VAL A 390 20.15 -5.76 9.28
C VAL A 390 21.54 -5.95 9.89
N GLY A 391 21.77 -7.09 10.52
CA GLY A 391 23.04 -7.45 11.14
C GLY A 391 23.50 -8.84 10.75
N TRP A 392 24.69 -9.20 11.21
CA TRP A 392 25.33 -10.49 10.96
C TRP A 392 25.65 -11.19 12.28
N GLN A 393 25.14 -12.42 12.42
CA GLN A 393 25.40 -13.27 13.56
C GLN A 393 26.40 -14.37 13.17
N ARG A 394 27.50 -14.50 13.91
CA ARG A 394 28.44 -15.60 13.69
C ARG A 394 27.77 -16.93 14.01
N LEU A 395 27.85 -17.89 13.07
CA LEU A 395 27.37 -19.24 13.29
C LEU A 395 28.38 -20.02 14.13
N VAL A 396 27.89 -20.63 15.21
CA VAL A 396 28.67 -21.58 15.99
C VAL A 396 28.64 -22.89 15.23
N SER A 397 29.78 -23.32 14.69
CA SER A 397 29.88 -24.57 13.96
C SER A 397 29.38 -25.73 14.84
N GLY A 398 28.21 -26.29 14.51
CA GLY A 398 27.80 -27.58 15.05
C GLY A 398 28.85 -28.63 14.70
N ARG A 399 29.14 -29.55 15.63
CA ARG A 399 29.86 -30.77 15.28
C ARG A 399 29.06 -31.46 14.18
N GLY A 400 29.57 -31.42 12.95
CA GLY A 400 28.88 -31.98 11.80
C GLY A 400 28.35 -33.38 12.10
N SER A 401 27.08 -33.61 11.79
CA SER A 401 26.58 -34.91 11.39
C SER A 401 27.60 -35.53 10.42
N GLY A 402 28.02 -36.76 10.72
CA GLY A 402 29.18 -37.39 10.10
C GLY A 402 29.09 -37.55 8.58
N PRO A 403 30.18 -38.02 7.94
CA PRO A 403 30.21 -38.32 6.51
C PRO A 403 29.30 -39.52 6.24
N GLY A 404 28.04 -39.27 5.93
CA GLY A 404 27.04 -40.32 5.69
C GLY A 404 26.12 -40.10 4.48
N GLY A 405 26.16 -38.92 3.86
CA GLY A 405 25.42 -38.65 2.62
C GLY A 405 26.20 -39.10 1.39
N GLN A 406 25.51 -39.69 0.41
CA GLN A 406 26.07 -39.95 -0.92
C GLN A 406 26.48 -38.63 -1.57
N ALA A 407 27.69 -38.55 -2.13
CA ALA A 407 28.16 -37.35 -2.79
C ALA A 407 27.27 -37.02 -4.00
N ARG A 408 26.81 -35.77 -4.10
CA ARG A 408 25.94 -35.28 -5.17
C ARG A 408 26.69 -34.34 -6.10
N ARG A 409 26.27 -34.29 -7.37
CA ARG A 409 26.85 -33.41 -8.38
C ARG A 409 26.33 -31.99 -8.18
N TRP A 410 27.22 -31.00 -8.17
CA TRP A 410 26.90 -29.59 -8.02
C TRP A 410 27.33 -28.83 -9.27
N LEU A 411 26.39 -28.23 -9.99
CA LEU A 411 26.73 -27.39 -11.14
C LEU A 411 27.33 -26.08 -10.63
N VAL A 412 28.58 -25.80 -10.99
CA VAL A 412 29.27 -24.55 -10.65
C VAL A 412 29.30 -23.66 -11.88
N VAL A 413 28.42 -22.65 -11.91
CA VAL A 413 28.19 -21.81 -13.07
C VAL A 413 29.12 -20.60 -13.03
N LEU A 414 29.95 -20.45 -14.07
CA LEU A 414 31.02 -19.45 -14.18
C LEU A 414 30.83 -18.61 -15.46
N PRO A 415 31.19 -17.31 -15.46
CA PRO A 415 31.25 -16.53 -16.70
C PRO A 415 32.40 -17.07 -17.58
N GLU A 416 32.15 -17.34 -18.86
CA GLU A 416 33.12 -17.98 -19.75
C GLU A 416 34.40 -17.15 -19.92
N GLU A 417 34.24 -15.84 -20.07
CA GLU A 417 35.30 -14.88 -20.38
C GLU A 417 36.25 -14.63 -19.21
N SER A 418 35.76 -14.75 -17.97
CA SER A 418 36.55 -14.55 -16.74
C SER A 418 36.84 -15.85 -15.98
N ALA A 419 36.37 -17.00 -16.48
CA ALA A 419 36.52 -18.29 -15.81
C ALA A 419 37.98 -18.69 -15.56
N ALA A 420 38.93 -18.29 -16.42
CA ALA A 420 40.34 -18.64 -16.26
C ALA A 420 41.06 -17.78 -15.22
N ASP A 421 40.65 -16.52 -15.06
CA ASP A 421 41.26 -15.54 -14.15
C ASP A 421 40.53 -15.44 -12.81
N SER A 422 39.37 -16.12 -12.67
CA SER A 422 38.60 -16.16 -11.44
C SER A 422 39.40 -16.85 -10.32
N PRO A 423 39.43 -16.28 -9.10
CA PRO A 423 40.03 -16.92 -7.93
C PRO A 423 39.26 -18.17 -7.47
N TYR A 424 38.07 -18.42 -8.05
CA TYR A 424 37.22 -19.59 -7.83
C TYR A 424 37.26 -20.57 -9.02
N SER A 425 38.24 -20.45 -9.91
CA SER A 425 38.42 -21.34 -11.06
C SER A 425 38.89 -22.75 -10.68
N ASP A 426 39.64 -22.87 -9.59
CA ASP A 426 40.04 -24.15 -8.99
C ASP A 426 38.95 -24.66 -8.05
N LEU A 427 38.22 -25.67 -8.51
CA LEU A 427 37.11 -26.27 -7.77
C LEU A 427 37.55 -27.45 -6.89
N SER A 428 38.83 -27.84 -6.90
CA SER A 428 39.32 -29.02 -6.15
C SER A 428 39.06 -28.91 -4.64
N GLY A 429 39.09 -27.70 -4.08
CA GLY A 429 38.77 -27.47 -2.67
C GLY A 429 37.30 -27.67 -2.30
N LEU A 430 36.40 -27.78 -3.29
CA LEU A 430 35.00 -28.15 -3.10
C LEU A 430 34.77 -29.66 -3.15
N GLU A 431 35.76 -30.44 -3.60
CA GLU A 431 35.67 -31.90 -3.61
C GLU A 431 35.77 -32.45 -2.18
N GLY A 432 34.64 -32.86 -1.61
CA GLY A 432 34.56 -33.37 -0.25
C GLY A 432 33.23 -33.04 0.44
N LYS A 433 32.96 -33.68 1.59
CA LYS A 433 31.73 -33.48 2.38
C LYS A 433 30.41 -33.62 1.60
N GLY A 434 30.38 -34.42 0.55
CA GLY A 434 29.16 -34.71 -0.22
C GLY A 434 28.95 -33.83 -1.46
N VAL A 435 29.92 -32.98 -1.82
CA VAL A 435 29.87 -32.13 -3.03
C VAL A 435 30.84 -32.66 -4.10
N VAL A 436 30.34 -32.82 -5.34
CA VAL A 436 31.14 -33.10 -6.54
C VAL A 436 30.93 -31.94 -7.54
N PRO A 437 31.87 -30.98 -7.65
CA PRO A 437 31.69 -29.81 -8.50
C PRO A 437 31.77 -30.18 -9.99
N VAL A 438 30.84 -29.66 -10.79
CA VAL A 438 30.77 -29.81 -12.24
C VAL A 438 30.76 -28.41 -12.85
N PRO A 439 31.86 -27.93 -13.45
CA PRO A 439 31.90 -26.59 -14.01
C PRO A 439 30.97 -26.46 -15.22
N LEU A 440 30.19 -25.39 -15.25
CA LEU A 440 29.37 -24.97 -16.38
C LEU A 440 29.74 -23.53 -16.73
N ARG A 441 30.21 -23.28 -17.96
CA ARG A 441 30.59 -21.94 -18.41
C ARG A 441 29.49 -21.37 -19.27
N LEU A 442 29.12 -20.11 -19.03
CA LEU A 442 28.12 -19.39 -19.81
C LEU A 442 28.74 -18.13 -20.40
N PRO A 443 28.53 -17.86 -21.70
CA PRO A 443 29.04 -16.65 -22.33
C PRO A 443 28.32 -15.41 -21.81
N LYS A 444 29.01 -14.27 -21.84
CA LYS A 444 28.45 -12.98 -21.47
C LYS A 444 27.20 -12.68 -22.29
N GLY A 445 26.11 -12.31 -21.59
CA GLY A 445 24.83 -11.98 -22.23
C GLY A 445 24.04 -13.20 -22.75
N ALA A 446 24.40 -14.42 -22.36
CA ALA A 446 23.61 -15.60 -22.70
C ALA A 446 22.13 -15.45 -22.29
N GLY A 447 21.23 -15.55 -23.26
CA GLY A 447 19.78 -15.50 -23.03
C GLY A 447 19.23 -16.80 -22.42
N ARG A 448 18.02 -16.71 -21.85
CA ARG A 448 17.27 -17.82 -21.20
C ARG A 448 17.35 -19.15 -21.96
N ALA A 449 17.11 -19.16 -23.27
CA ALA A 449 17.12 -20.37 -24.10
C ALA A 449 18.52 -21.02 -24.21
N ALA A 450 19.56 -20.23 -24.41
CA ALA A 450 20.94 -20.72 -24.50
C ALA A 450 21.41 -21.29 -23.15
N VAL A 451 21.02 -20.64 -22.04
CA VAL A 451 21.31 -21.15 -20.69
C VAL A 451 20.58 -22.47 -20.43
N ALA A 452 19.32 -22.60 -20.86
CA ALA A 452 18.57 -23.85 -20.74
C ALA A 452 19.20 -25.00 -21.54
N GLU A 453 19.70 -24.74 -22.75
CA GLU A 453 20.43 -25.73 -23.54
C GLU A 453 21.73 -26.17 -22.85
N ALA A 454 22.51 -25.21 -22.33
CA ALA A 454 23.73 -25.50 -21.59
C ALA A 454 23.47 -26.33 -20.32
N LEU A 455 22.39 -26.04 -19.59
CA LEU A 455 21.96 -26.82 -18.42
C LEU A 455 21.57 -28.25 -18.80
N ARG A 456 20.81 -28.46 -19.87
CA ARG A 456 20.44 -29.81 -20.36
C ARG A 456 21.68 -30.62 -20.75
N ALA A 457 22.67 -29.99 -21.37
CA ALA A 457 23.92 -30.65 -21.73
C ALA A 457 24.78 -31.02 -20.49
N ALA A 458 24.76 -30.19 -19.45
CA ALA A 458 25.54 -30.40 -18.23
C ALA A 458 24.89 -31.38 -17.24
N ALA A 459 23.57 -31.54 -17.30
CA ALA A 459 22.78 -32.48 -16.49
C ALA A 459 22.10 -33.57 -17.36
N PRO A 460 22.88 -34.45 -18.05
CA PRO A 460 22.32 -35.52 -18.87
C PRO A 460 21.77 -36.69 -18.03
N ALA A 461 22.14 -36.76 -16.75
CA ALA A 461 21.54 -37.67 -15.79
C ALA A 461 20.38 -36.94 -15.11
N GLY A 462 19.26 -37.62 -14.90
CA GLY A 462 18.00 -37.02 -14.44
C GLY A 462 18.11 -36.18 -13.15
N PRO A 463 17.04 -35.45 -12.80
CA PRO A 463 17.01 -34.46 -11.72
C PRO A 463 17.48 -34.96 -10.34
N ASP A 464 17.47 -36.27 -10.10
CA ASP A 464 17.86 -36.88 -8.81
C ASP A 464 19.38 -36.94 -8.55
N GLU A 465 20.22 -36.73 -9.57
CA GLU A 465 21.69 -36.75 -9.40
C GLU A 465 22.32 -35.38 -9.09
N ILE A 466 21.60 -34.28 -9.36
CA ILE A 466 22.07 -32.91 -9.14
C ILE A 466 21.69 -32.46 -7.73
N GLY A 467 22.69 -32.29 -6.87
CA GLY A 467 22.53 -31.80 -5.50
C GLY A 467 22.20 -30.32 -5.39
N GLY A 468 22.55 -29.52 -6.40
CA GLY A 468 22.31 -28.08 -6.44
C GLY A 468 23.13 -27.36 -7.50
N VAL A 469 22.91 -26.04 -7.59
CA VAL A 469 23.62 -25.12 -8.48
C VAL A 469 24.28 -24.05 -7.63
N LEU A 470 25.59 -23.84 -7.81
CA LEU A 470 26.33 -22.69 -7.29
C LEU A 470 26.60 -21.72 -8.45
N SER A 471 25.97 -20.55 -8.45
CA SER A 471 26.18 -19.50 -9.44
C SER A 471 27.27 -18.53 -8.97
N LEU A 472 28.38 -18.47 -9.71
CA LEU A 472 29.44 -17.48 -9.58
C LEU A 472 29.31 -16.36 -10.62
N LEU A 473 28.21 -16.33 -11.40
CA LEU A 473 27.95 -15.30 -12.39
C LEU A 473 27.96 -13.90 -11.78
N GLY A 474 27.56 -13.78 -10.51
CA GLY A 474 27.54 -12.50 -9.79
C GLY A 474 28.87 -11.80 -9.61
N LEU A 475 29.98 -12.49 -9.85
CA LEU A 475 31.31 -11.89 -9.84
C LEU A 475 31.60 -11.05 -11.09
N ASP A 476 30.80 -11.20 -12.15
CA ASP A 476 30.89 -10.38 -13.36
C ASP A 476 30.08 -9.09 -13.21
N GLU A 477 30.78 -8.00 -12.89
CA GLU A 477 30.22 -6.66 -12.75
C GLU A 477 30.21 -5.88 -14.06
N GLU A 478 30.71 -6.44 -15.17
CA GLU A 478 30.75 -5.70 -16.43
C GLU A 478 29.34 -5.38 -16.92
N PRO A 479 29.09 -4.16 -17.40
CA PRO A 479 27.79 -3.80 -17.94
C PRO A 479 27.47 -4.57 -19.23
N LEU A 480 26.18 -4.81 -19.47
CA LEU A 480 25.69 -5.20 -20.79
C LEU A 480 25.76 -4.03 -21.77
N GLU A 481 26.11 -4.31 -23.03
CA GLU A 481 26.28 -3.29 -24.07
C GLU A 481 24.98 -2.52 -24.35
N GLU A 482 23.85 -3.22 -24.52
CA GLU A 482 22.54 -2.61 -24.77
C GLU A 482 21.90 -1.99 -23.52
N PHE A 483 22.28 -2.47 -22.34
CA PHE A 483 21.65 -2.14 -21.06
C PHE A 483 22.70 -1.80 -19.99
N PRO A 484 23.38 -0.64 -20.08
CA PRO A 484 24.59 -0.35 -19.30
C PRO A 484 24.38 -0.29 -17.78
N SER A 485 23.14 -0.06 -17.32
CA SER A 485 22.78 -0.11 -15.88
C SER A 485 22.65 -1.52 -15.32
N VAL A 486 22.76 -2.57 -16.15
CA VAL A 486 22.62 -3.98 -15.77
C VAL A 486 23.98 -4.66 -15.95
N SER A 487 24.50 -5.27 -14.88
CA SER A 487 25.71 -6.10 -15.00
C SER A 487 25.41 -7.43 -15.67
N ALA A 488 26.40 -7.98 -16.35
CA ALA A 488 26.34 -9.30 -16.97
C ALA A 488 26.02 -10.38 -15.92
N GLY A 489 26.59 -10.28 -14.71
CA GLY A 489 26.27 -11.19 -13.62
C GLY A 489 24.83 -11.14 -13.15
N LEU A 490 24.21 -9.94 -13.09
CA LEU A 490 22.80 -9.79 -12.72
C LEU A 490 21.89 -10.38 -13.80
N ALA A 491 22.14 -10.06 -15.08
CA ALA A 491 21.35 -10.57 -16.19
C ALA A 491 21.52 -12.09 -16.37
N GLY A 492 22.74 -12.60 -16.25
CA GLY A 492 23.04 -14.03 -16.32
C GLY A 492 22.40 -14.81 -15.17
N THR A 493 22.35 -14.24 -13.97
CA THR A 493 21.65 -14.85 -12.83
C THR A 493 20.13 -14.91 -13.04
N LEU A 494 19.54 -13.85 -13.60
CA LEU A 494 18.13 -13.86 -13.97
C LEU A 494 17.84 -14.95 -15.02
N ALA A 495 18.65 -15.00 -16.09
CA ALA A 495 18.50 -16.00 -17.14
C ALA A 495 18.69 -17.43 -16.62
N LEU A 496 19.66 -17.66 -15.71
CA LEU A 496 19.89 -18.94 -15.05
C LEU A 496 18.68 -19.38 -14.22
N SER A 497 18.13 -18.47 -13.40
CA SER A 497 16.95 -18.76 -12.58
C SER A 497 15.74 -19.12 -13.43
N GLN A 498 15.52 -18.40 -14.54
CA GLN A 498 14.44 -18.67 -15.49
C GLN A 498 14.64 -20.01 -16.20
N ALA A 499 15.85 -20.26 -16.70
CA ALA A 499 16.21 -21.49 -17.40
C ALA A 499 16.08 -22.74 -16.53
N LEU A 500 16.42 -22.66 -15.24
CA LEU A 500 16.18 -23.75 -14.28
C LEU A 500 14.68 -24.05 -14.14
N GLY A 501 13.83 -23.01 -14.18
CA GLY A 501 12.38 -23.15 -14.22
C GLY A 501 11.89 -23.80 -15.52
N ASP A 502 12.44 -23.43 -16.67
CA ASP A 502 12.08 -23.98 -17.99
C ASP A 502 12.32 -25.47 -18.13
N ILE A 503 13.43 -25.95 -17.56
CA ILE A 503 13.82 -27.36 -17.65
C ILE A 503 13.25 -28.19 -16.49
N GLY A 504 12.51 -27.57 -15.57
CA GLY A 504 11.93 -28.26 -14.41
C GLY A 504 12.97 -28.76 -13.40
N LEU A 505 14.19 -28.20 -13.37
CA LEU A 505 15.25 -28.67 -12.47
C LEU A 505 15.06 -28.08 -11.06
N ALA A 506 14.31 -28.81 -10.23
CA ALA A 506 14.00 -28.46 -8.85
C ALA A 506 15.15 -28.81 -7.88
N CYS A 507 16.24 -28.05 -7.98
CA CYS A 507 17.41 -28.14 -7.09
C CYS A 507 17.76 -26.78 -6.48
N PRO A 508 18.45 -26.72 -5.33
CA PRO A 508 18.78 -25.47 -4.67
C PRO A 508 19.80 -24.67 -5.47
N LEU A 509 19.44 -23.42 -5.81
CA LEU A 509 20.31 -22.42 -6.41
C LEU A 509 20.93 -21.53 -5.33
N TRP A 510 22.26 -21.54 -5.27
CA TRP A 510 23.07 -20.65 -4.44
C TRP A 510 23.68 -19.55 -5.29
N LEU A 511 23.45 -18.30 -4.89
CA LEU A 511 23.96 -17.11 -5.56
C LEU A 511 25.18 -16.59 -4.80
N ALA A 512 26.35 -16.67 -5.43
CA ALA A 512 27.60 -16.23 -4.83
C ALA A 512 27.95 -14.79 -5.23
N THR A 513 28.47 -14.05 -4.26
CA THR A 513 29.01 -12.69 -4.39
C THR A 513 30.35 -12.61 -3.67
N SER A 514 31.10 -11.53 -3.86
CA SER A 514 32.33 -11.26 -3.12
C SER A 514 32.51 -9.78 -2.82
N GLY A 515 32.55 -9.43 -1.52
CA GLY A 515 32.66 -8.04 -1.08
C GLY A 515 31.37 -7.24 -1.25
N ALA A 516 30.22 -7.92 -1.38
CA ALA A 516 28.89 -7.31 -1.45
C ALA A 516 28.38 -6.92 -0.05
N VAL A 517 28.82 -7.61 1.01
CA VAL A 517 28.32 -7.40 2.37
C VAL A 517 29.47 -7.19 3.36
N ALA A 518 29.19 -6.49 4.46
CA ALA A 518 30.12 -6.31 5.57
C ALA A 518 29.55 -6.98 6.83
N VAL A 519 30.30 -7.90 7.44
CA VAL A 519 29.84 -8.64 8.64
C VAL A 519 30.18 -7.96 9.97
N GLY A 520 30.91 -6.84 9.95
CA GLY A 520 31.30 -6.08 11.13
C GLY A 520 32.34 -5.00 10.81
N ALA A 521 32.82 -4.28 11.85
CA ALA A 521 33.65 -3.08 11.69
C ALA A 521 35.02 -3.27 10.99
N GLY A 522 35.51 -4.50 10.86
CA GLY A 522 36.75 -4.83 10.14
C GLY A 522 36.54 -5.34 8.73
N ASP A 523 35.30 -5.33 8.25
CA ASP A 523 34.88 -5.79 6.92
C ASP A 523 34.17 -4.64 6.20
N ALA A 524 34.26 -4.59 4.88
CA ALA A 524 33.74 -3.47 4.10
C ALA A 524 33.09 -3.95 2.82
N VAL A 525 32.03 -3.25 2.41
CA VAL A 525 31.46 -3.44 1.07
C VAL A 525 32.39 -2.79 0.06
N THR A 526 33.10 -3.61 -0.72
CA THR A 526 34.01 -3.15 -1.78
C THR A 526 33.39 -3.23 -3.16
N ARG A 527 32.31 -4.01 -3.32
CA ARG A 527 31.64 -4.29 -4.59
C ARG A 527 30.13 -4.02 -4.49
N PRO A 528 29.70 -2.74 -4.40
CA PRO A 528 28.29 -2.40 -4.24
C PRO A 528 27.41 -2.89 -5.41
N THR A 529 27.95 -3.05 -6.62
CA THR A 529 27.22 -3.63 -7.77
C THR A 529 26.66 -5.02 -7.46
N GLN A 530 27.40 -5.84 -6.73
CA GLN A 530 26.99 -7.22 -6.43
C GLN A 530 25.86 -7.31 -5.40
N THR A 531 25.56 -6.25 -4.64
CA THR A 531 24.41 -6.26 -3.72
C THR A 531 23.08 -6.31 -4.46
N GLN A 532 23.05 -5.95 -5.75
CA GLN A 532 21.87 -6.13 -6.60
C GLN A 532 21.38 -7.59 -6.59
N LEU A 533 22.30 -8.56 -6.53
CA LEU A 533 21.96 -9.97 -6.44
C LEU A 533 21.35 -10.36 -5.10
N TRP A 534 21.69 -9.67 -4.01
CA TRP A 534 21.05 -9.88 -2.72
C TRP A 534 19.60 -9.44 -2.73
N GLY A 535 19.27 -8.34 -3.40
CA GLY A 535 17.90 -7.93 -3.64
C GLY A 535 17.14 -8.94 -4.52
N LEU A 536 17.69 -9.26 -5.70
CA LEU A 536 17.07 -10.21 -6.64
C LEU A 536 16.87 -11.61 -6.01
N GLY A 537 17.88 -12.11 -5.31
CA GLY A 537 17.88 -13.42 -4.68
C GLY A 537 16.81 -13.56 -3.60
N GLN A 538 16.59 -12.52 -2.79
CA GLN A 538 15.52 -12.57 -1.79
C GLN A 538 14.13 -12.62 -2.43
N THR A 539 13.92 -11.92 -3.55
CA THR A 539 12.71 -12.08 -4.36
C THR A 539 12.62 -13.50 -4.97
N LEU A 540 13.74 -14.09 -5.39
CA LEU A 540 13.75 -15.47 -5.88
C LEU A 540 13.34 -16.47 -4.79
N GLY A 541 13.79 -16.29 -3.55
CA GLY A 541 13.35 -17.10 -2.42
C GLY A 541 11.85 -17.02 -2.15
N ALA A 542 11.24 -15.84 -2.36
CA ALA A 542 9.80 -15.65 -2.23
C ALA A 542 9.00 -16.24 -3.41
N GLU A 543 9.53 -16.12 -4.63
CA GLU A 543 8.84 -16.55 -5.85
C GLU A 543 9.09 -17.99 -6.26
N SER A 544 10.15 -18.64 -5.80
CA SER A 544 10.52 -20.03 -6.16
C SER A 544 11.23 -20.72 -4.99
N PRO A 545 10.53 -20.92 -3.85
CA PRO A 545 11.13 -21.50 -2.64
C PRO A 545 11.65 -22.93 -2.85
N ASP A 546 11.11 -23.66 -3.83
CA ASP A 546 11.52 -25.01 -4.23
C ASP A 546 12.92 -25.07 -4.87
N ARG A 547 13.36 -23.96 -5.48
CA ARG A 547 14.69 -23.82 -6.11
C ARG A 547 15.62 -22.91 -5.33
N TRP A 548 15.19 -22.40 -4.19
CA TRP A 548 15.97 -21.46 -3.40
C TRP A 548 16.97 -22.18 -2.50
N GLY A 549 18.26 -22.05 -2.82
CA GLY A 549 19.35 -22.46 -1.93
C GLY A 549 19.72 -21.34 -0.97
N GLY A 550 20.17 -20.21 -1.51
CA GLY A 550 20.52 -19.06 -0.70
C GLY A 550 21.47 -18.06 -1.38
N LEU A 551 21.85 -17.04 -0.61
CA LEU A 551 22.90 -16.07 -0.93
C LEU A 551 24.14 -16.36 -0.11
N ILE A 552 25.30 -16.25 -0.74
CA ILE A 552 26.59 -16.40 -0.06
C ILE A 552 27.61 -15.36 -0.52
N ASP A 553 28.13 -14.57 0.41
CA ASP A 553 29.25 -13.67 0.13
C ASP A 553 30.58 -14.33 0.51
N LEU A 554 31.50 -14.37 -0.45
CA LEU A 554 32.76 -15.09 -0.40
C LEU A 554 33.94 -14.11 -0.30
N PRO A 555 35.08 -14.49 0.29
CA PRO A 555 36.28 -13.64 0.26
C PRO A 555 36.79 -13.47 -1.18
N ALA A 556 37.46 -12.35 -1.46
CA ALA A 556 37.99 -12.08 -2.80
C ALA A 556 38.97 -13.16 -3.29
N VAL A 557 39.72 -13.76 -2.35
CA VAL A 557 40.61 -14.91 -2.62
C VAL A 557 40.24 -16.01 -1.63
N PRO A 558 39.77 -17.18 -2.10
CA PRO A 558 39.48 -18.30 -1.22
C PRO A 558 40.77 -18.94 -0.71
N ASP A 559 40.77 -19.33 0.57
CA ASP A 559 41.70 -20.32 1.09
C ASP A 559 41.04 -21.70 1.16
N THR A 560 41.83 -22.75 1.37
CA THR A 560 41.33 -24.13 1.45
C THR A 560 40.21 -24.28 2.48
N ARG A 561 40.33 -23.57 3.61
CA ARG A 561 39.33 -23.61 4.69
C ARG A 561 38.00 -22.99 4.26
N THR A 562 38.04 -21.89 3.52
CA THR A 562 36.84 -21.23 2.97
C THR A 562 36.14 -22.17 2.00
N LEU A 563 36.87 -22.86 1.12
CA LEU A 563 36.28 -23.82 0.18
C LEU A 563 35.67 -25.02 0.92
N GLU A 564 36.32 -25.54 1.96
CA GLU A 564 35.77 -26.60 2.82
C GLU A 564 34.51 -26.16 3.59
N GLN A 565 34.42 -24.88 3.95
CA GLN A 565 33.23 -24.30 4.59
C GLN A 565 32.11 -24.11 3.59
N LEU A 566 32.42 -23.62 2.38
CA LEU A 566 31.48 -23.51 1.28
C LEU A 566 30.88 -24.88 0.95
N ALA A 567 31.70 -25.91 0.77
CA ALA A 567 31.23 -27.28 0.54
C ALA A 567 30.32 -27.79 1.66
N ALA A 568 30.62 -27.45 2.92
CA ALA A 568 29.77 -27.83 4.06
C ALA A 568 28.41 -27.14 4.03
N VAL A 569 28.37 -25.85 3.70
CA VAL A 569 27.12 -25.07 3.56
C VAL A 569 26.26 -25.61 2.42
N LEU A 570 26.87 -25.92 1.27
CA LEU A 570 26.14 -26.46 0.12
C LEU A 570 25.55 -27.83 0.44
N ALA A 571 26.31 -28.69 1.14
CA ALA A 571 25.84 -30.02 1.53
C ALA A 571 24.73 -29.98 2.58
N ASP A 572 24.85 -29.09 3.57
CA ASP A 572 23.89 -28.93 4.67
C ASP A 572 23.90 -27.49 5.19
N PRO A 573 22.94 -26.66 4.74
CA PRO A 573 22.90 -25.25 5.12
C PRO A 573 22.37 -25.00 6.53
N GLN A 574 21.91 -26.03 7.27
CA GLN A 574 21.36 -25.90 8.62
C GLN A 574 20.25 -24.85 8.71
N ASP A 575 19.31 -24.90 7.75
CA ASP A 575 18.22 -23.95 7.53
C ASP A 575 18.63 -22.52 7.15
N GLU A 576 19.92 -22.15 7.14
CA GLU A 576 20.39 -20.82 6.76
C GLU A 576 20.43 -20.62 5.24
N ASN A 577 20.03 -19.45 4.77
CA ASN A 577 19.98 -19.15 3.32
C ASN A 577 20.59 -17.78 2.95
N GLN A 578 21.19 -17.07 3.90
CA GLN A 578 21.82 -15.77 3.68
C GLN A 578 23.11 -15.69 4.52
N LEU A 579 24.23 -15.98 3.87
CA LEU A 579 25.51 -16.27 4.53
C LEU A 579 26.64 -15.38 4.02
N ALA A 580 27.62 -15.14 4.89
CA ALA A 580 28.90 -14.54 4.54
C ALA A 580 30.03 -15.40 5.11
N LEU A 581 30.90 -15.89 4.23
CA LEU A 581 32.08 -16.65 4.62
C LEU A 581 33.26 -15.70 4.78
N ARG A 582 33.91 -15.79 5.94
CA ARG A 582 35.13 -15.05 6.27
C ARG A 582 36.12 -16.00 6.93
N PRO A 583 37.41 -15.64 7.02
CA PRO A 583 38.39 -16.43 7.78
C PRO A 583 37.98 -16.65 9.25
N SER A 584 37.19 -15.74 9.82
CA SER A 584 36.62 -15.85 11.17
C SER A 584 35.48 -16.89 11.27
N GLY A 585 34.90 -17.33 10.15
CA GLY A 585 33.81 -18.31 10.09
C GLY A 585 32.64 -17.84 9.24
N ALA A 586 31.58 -18.65 9.20
CA ALA A 586 30.32 -18.32 8.57
C ALA A 586 29.51 -17.37 9.46
N HIS A 587 28.91 -16.35 8.84
CA HIS A 587 27.99 -15.41 9.48
C HIS A 587 26.66 -15.47 8.76
N ALA A 588 25.56 -15.44 9.51
CA ALA A 588 24.22 -15.45 8.96
C ALA A 588 23.54 -14.09 9.14
N ARG A 589 22.79 -13.69 8.13
CA ARG A 589 22.09 -12.40 8.10
C ARG A 589 20.85 -12.43 8.98
N ARG A 590 20.61 -11.37 9.76
CA ARG A 590 19.48 -11.24 10.69
C ARG A 590 18.87 -9.85 10.63
N LEU A 591 17.55 -9.78 10.83
CA LEU A 591 16.82 -8.55 11.10
C LEU A 591 16.53 -8.48 12.61
N THR A 592 16.85 -7.35 13.24
CA THR A 592 16.62 -7.12 14.67
C THR A 592 16.00 -5.75 14.89
N HIS A 593 15.20 -5.60 15.96
CA HIS A 593 14.79 -4.29 16.46
C HIS A 593 16.01 -3.45 16.85
N THR A 594 15.91 -2.14 16.63
CA THR A 594 16.93 -1.20 17.09
C THR A 594 16.63 -0.79 18.52
N THR A 595 17.24 -1.46 19.50
CA THR A 595 17.10 -1.11 20.92
C THR A 595 18.30 -0.27 21.40
N HIS A 596 18.04 0.89 22.03
CA HIS A 596 18.97 1.78 22.77
C HIS A 596 19.76 2.82 21.95
N THR A 597 19.60 4.14 22.16
CA THR A 597 19.90 5.06 23.31
C THR A 597 21.37 5.48 23.43
N THR A 598 21.76 6.38 22.54
CA THR A 598 22.71 7.45 22.87
C THR A 598 21.96 8.77 22.66
N PRO A 599 22.17 9.80 23.51
CA PRO A 599 21.48 11.09 23.35
C PRO A 599 21.67 11.58 21.91
N ASP A 600 20.52 11.82 21.27
CA ASP A 600 20.38 11.92 19.84
C ASP A 600 21.24 13.03 19.23
N GLN A 601 22.28 12.66 18.47
CA GLN A 601 22.75 13.52 17.40
C GLN A 601 21.72 13.46 16.28
N HIS A 602 20.72 14.33 16.36
CA HIS A 602 19.78 14.56 15.28
C HIS A 602 20.44 15.36 14.17
N TRP A 603 20.15 14.98 12.93
CA TRP A 603 20.56 15.77 11.78
C TRP A 603 19.75 17.05 11.76
N GLN A 604 20.42 18.19 11.77
CA GLN A 604 19.82 19.46 11.41
C GLN A 604 20.33 19.85 10.01
N PRO A 605 19.48 19.80 8.97
CA PRO A 605 19.88 20.22 7.64
C PRO A 605 20.26 21.69 7.64
N HIS A 606 21.32 22.03 6.90
CA HIS A 606 21.74 23.42 6.71
C HIS A 606 22.27 23.65 5.29
N GLY A 607 22.38 24.91 4.90
CA GLY A 607 22.93 25.29 3.60
C GLY A 607 22.11 24.73 2.43
N THR A 608 22.80 24.18 1.43
CA THR A 608 22.19 23.69 0.18
C THR A 608 21.96 22.18 0.20
N VAL A 609 20.71 21.75 0.02
CA VAL A 609 20.33 20.33 -0.05
C VAL A 609 19.77 19.99 -1.43
N LEU A 610 20.38 18.99 -2.08
CA LEU A 610 19.87 18.42 -3.33
C LEU A 610 18.87 17.30 -3.04
N VAL A 611 17.66 17.39 -3.59
CA VAL A 611 16.66 16.32 -3.56
C VAL A 611 16.37 15.82 -4.97
N THR A 612 16.89 14.63 -5.32
CA THR A 612 16.60 14.03 -6.64
C THR A 612 15.27 13.32 -6.62
N GLY A 613 14.44 13.51 -7.65
CA GLY A 613 13.04 13.11 -7.57
C GLY A 613 12.21 14.04 -6.68
N GLY A 614 12.71 15.26 -6.43
CA GLY A 614 12.15 16.21 -5.47
C GLY A 614 10.74 16.72 -5.77
N THR A 615 10.27 16.56 -7.01
CA THR A 615 8.88 16.86 -7.40
C THR A 615 7.98 15.62 -7.45
N GLY A 616 8.45 14.46 -6.98
CA GLY A 616 7.66 13.25 -6.79
C GLY A 616 7.04 13.19 -5.40
N ALA A 617 6.09 12.28 -5.17
CA ALA A 617 5.34 12.19 -3.91
C ALA A 617 6.23 12.12 -2.64
N LEU A 618 7.23 11.24 -2.63
CA LEU A 618 8.17 11.17 -1.50
C LEU A 618 9.04 12.43 -1.42
N GLY A 619 9.55 12.90 -2.58
CA GLY A 619 10.39 14.09 -2.66
C GLY A 619 9.74 15.35 -2.11
N THR A 620 8.41 15.51 -2.30
CA THR A 620 7.66 16.66 -1.80
C THR A 620 7.55 16.65 -0.27
N HIS A 621 7.29 15.50 0.37
CA HIS A 621 7.25 15.42 1.83
C HIS A 621 8.64 15.66 2.44
N VAL A 622 9.68 15.13 1.80
CA VAL A 622 11.08 15.37 2.20
C VAL A 622 11.45 16.85 2.08
N ALA A 623 11.08 17.51 0.97
CA ALA A 623 11.38 18.92 0.76
C ALA A 623 10.72 19.81 1.83
N ARG A 624 9.46 19.53 2.18
CA ARG A 624 8.74 20.23 3.27
C ARG A 624 9.44 20.08 4.60
N TRP A 625 9.83 18.86 4.95
CA TRP A 625 10.54 18.59 6.19
C TRP A 625 11.90 19.30 6.23
N LEU A 626 12.67 19.26 5.14
CA LEU A 626 13.95 19.97 5.07
C LEU A 626 13.80 21.49 5.25
N ALA A 627 12.77 22.09 4.64
CA ALA A 627 12.48 23.52 4.76
C ALA A 627 12.12 23.92 6.19
N THR A 628 11.32 23.11 6.91
CA THR A 628 10.96 23.39 8.31
C THR A 628 12.06 23.08 9.32
N HIS A 629 13.14 22.39 8.91
CA HIS A 629 14.21 21.93 9.80
C HIS A 629 15.57 22.60 9.52
N GLY A 630 15.61 23.68 8.73
CA GLY A 630 16.79 24.57 8.65
C GLY A 630 17.54 24.58 7.30
N ALA A 631 17.06 23.87 6.28
CA ALA A 631 17.65 23.98 4.94
C ALA A 631 17.50 25.42 4.42
N GLN A 632 18.59 26.02 3.94
CA GLN A 632 18.59 27.40 3.45
C GLN A 632 18.27 27.47 1.96
N HIS A 633 18.71 26.45 1.21
CA HIS A 633 18.47 26.30 -0.22
C HIS A 633 18.13 24.86 -0.57
N LEU A 634 16.99 24.62 -1.21
CA LEU A 634 16.60 23.33 -1.77
C LEU A 634 16.75 23.32 -3.29
N ILE A 635 17.46 22.31 -3.81
CA ILE A 635 17.53 22.03 -5.24
C ILE A 635 16.70 20.79 -5.52
N LEU A 636 15.55 20.95 -6.16
CA LEU A 636 14.62 19.87 -6.46
C LEU A 636 14.78 19.47 -7.92
N THR A 637 15.32 18.28 -8.18
CA THR A 637 15.49 17.80 -9.55
C THR A 637 14.46 16.75 -9.94
N SER A 638 14.00 16.84 -11.18
CA SER A 638 13.28 15.77 -11.86
C SER A 638 13.45 15.95 -13.36
N ARG A 639 13.12 14.94 -14.17
CA ARG A 639 13.16 15.06 -15.64
C ARG A 639 12.27 16.18 -16.18
N ARG A 640 11.15 16.47 -15.49
CA ARG A 640 10.19 17.52 -15.87
C ARG A 640 10.54 18.89 -15.29
N GLY A 641 11.31 18.92 -14.19
CA GLY A 641 11.71 20.15 -13.52
C GLY A 641 10.52 21.06 -13.18
N PRO A 642 10.57 22.37 -13.50
CA PRO A 642 9.47 23.31 -13.27
C PRO A 642 8.14 22.93 -13.94
N HIS A 643 8.17 22.07 -14.97
CA HIS A 643 6.98 21.60 -15.66
C HIS A 643 6.35 20.37 -15.01
N ALA A 644 6.87 19.87 -13.88
CA ALA A 644 6.22 18.81 -13.14
C ALA A 644 4.89 19.31 -12.53
N PRO A 645 3.82 18.49 -12.54
CA PRO A 645 2.56 18.85 -11.89
C PRO A 645 2.79 19.20 -10.41
N GLY A 646 2.25 20.34 -9.96
CA GLY A 646 2.40 20.80 -8.58
C GLY A 646 3.72 21.51 -8.25
N ALA A 647 4.68 21.60 -9.18
CA ALA A 647 6.01 22.16 -8.91
C ALA A 647 5.98 23.65 -8.51
N ALA A 648 5.17 24.47 -9.19
CA ALA A 648 5.06 25.90 -8.88
C ALA A 648 4.40 26.15 -7.51
N GLN A 649 3.40 25.33 -7.16
CA GLN A 649 2.76 25.35 -5.84
C GLN A 649 3.76 24.96 -4.75
N LEU A 650 4.49 23.86 -4.94
CA LEU A 650 5.52 23.39 -4.01
C LEU A 650 6.63 24.44 -3.83
N GLN A 651 7.08 25.07 -4.92
CA GLN A 651 8.09 26.13 -4.83
C GLN A 651 7.60 27.28 -3.95
N THR A 652 6.40 27.80 -4.23
CA THR A 652 5.80 28.89 -3.45
C THR A 652 5.62 28.50 -1.98
N GLU A 653 5.17 27.28 -1.72
CA GLU A 653 4.98 26.73 -0.37
C GLU A 653 6.29 26.73 0.43
N LEU A 654 7.35 26.18 -0.14
CA LEU A 654 8.67 26.07 0.50
C LEU A 654 9.36 27.44 0.65
N GLU A 655 9.16 28.35 -0.29
CA GLU A 655 9.65 29.74 -0.19
C GLU A 655 8.94 30.51 0.93
N ASN A 656 7.64 30.28 1.13
CA ASN A 656 6.90 30.85 2.26
C ASN A 656 7.37 30.32 3.62
N LEU A 657 7.96 29.13 3.66
CA LEU A 657 8.63 28.58 4.85
C LEU A 657 10.02 29.17 5.08
N GLY A 658 10.47 30.13 4.24
CA GLY A 658 11.73 30.84 4.40
C GLY A 658 12.94 30.16 3.73
N THR A 659 12.71 29.15 2.89
CA THR A 659 13.76 28.40 2.19
C THR A 659 13.88 28.85 0.74
N HIS A 660 15.09 29.14 0.25
CA HIS A 660 15.28 29.39 -1.19
C HIS A 660 15.09 28.10 -1.97
N VAL A 661 14.38 28.12 -3.11
CA VAL A 661 14.10 26.89 -3.88
C VAL A 661 14.53 27.03 -5.33
N THR A 662 15.16 25.99 -5.86
CA THR A 662 15.50 25.87 -7.27
C THR A 662 14.96 24.55 -7.80
N ILE A 663 13.93 24.62 -8.64
CA ILE A 663 13.41 23.43 -9.33
C ILE A 663 14.06 23.36 -10.72
N THR A 664 14.78 22.26 -10.99
CA THR A 664 15.53 22.11 -12.24
C THR A 664 15.16 20.84 -12.98
N ALA A 665 14.98 20.96 -14.30
CA ALA A 665 14.88 19.82 -15.19
C ALA A 665 16.27 19.20 -15.34
N CYS A 666 16.49 18.04 -14.74
CA CYS A 666 17.74 17.30 -14.82
C CYS A 666 17.44 15.81 -14.83
N ASP A 667 17.93 15.11 -15.85
CA ASP A 667 18.02 13.65 -15.78
C ASP A 667 19.26 13.29 -14.96
N THR A 668 19.04 12.81 -13.74
CA THR A 668 20.14 12.48 -12.82
C THR A 668 20.87 11.19 -13.19
N SER A 669 20.33 10.42 -14.15
CA SER A 669 21.05 9.30 -14.76
C SER A 669 22.03 9.75 -15.84
N ASP A 670 21.95 10.99 -16.34
CA ASP A 670 22.99 11.59 -17.16
C ASP A 670 24.05 12.22 -16.26
N ARG A 671 25.23 11.58 -16.23
CA ARG A 671 26.38 12.02 -15.42
C ARG A 671 26.85 13.43 -15.77
N HIS A 672 26.82 13.81 -17.05
CA HIS A 672 27.28 15.14 -17.48
C HIS A 672 26.28 16.23 -17.09
N ALA A 673 24.98 15.97 -17.26
CA ALA A 673 23.94 16.89 -16.83
C ALA A 673 23.98 17.09 -15.30
N LEU A 674 24.14 16.00 -14.54
CA LEU A 674 24.26 16.06 -13.09
C LEU A 674 25.53 16.83 -12.66
N ALA A 675 26.69 16.57 -13.28
CA ALA A 675 27.92 17.31 -12.99
C ALA A 675 27.76 18.81 -13.23
N ALA A 676 27.18 19.20 -14.37
CA ALA A 676 26.93 20.60 -14.69
C ALA A 676 25.99 21.31 -13.71
N LEU A 677 25.04 20.58 -13.11
CA LEU A 677 24.18 21.09 -12.04
C LEU A 677 24.96 21.28 -10.74
N LEU A 678 25.77 20.30 -10.35
CA LEU A 678 26.56 20.35 -9.12
C LEU A 678 27.64 21.43 -9.14
N ASP A 679 28.23 21.71 -10.31
CA ASP A 679 29.22 22.78 -10.48
C ASP A 679 28.64 24.19 -10.20
N GLN A 680 27.33 24.37 -10.37
CA GLN A 680 26.65 25.65 -10.14
C GLN A 680 26.23 25.85 -8.68
N HIS A 681 26.18 24.77 -7.91
CA HIS A 681 25.59 24.76 -6.58
C HIS A 681 26.41 23.90 -5.61
N PRO A 682 27.29 24.49 -4.78
CA PRO A 682 27.96 23.73 -3.74
C PRO A 682 26.93 23.16 -2.76
N LEU A 683 27.04 21.86 -2.46
CA LEU A 683 26.08 21.11 -1.66
C LEU A 683 26.60 20.85 -0.25
N ASN A 684 25.67 20.85 0.71
CA ASN A 684 25.89 20.37 2.08
C ASN A 684 25.25 19.01 2.31
N ALA A 685 24.17 18.69 1.60
CA ALA A 685 23.56 17.37 1.68
C ALA A 685 22.91 16.92 0.37
N VAL A 686 22.77 15.60 0.25
CA VAL A 686 22.07 14.93 -0.85
C VAL A 686 20.99 14.01 -0.28
N VAL A 687 19.79 14.10 -0.83
CA VAL A 687 18.69 13.17 -0.56
C VAL A 687 18.19 12.57 -1.88
N HIS A 688 18.41 11.28 -2.06
CA HIS A 688 18.05 10.57 -3.28
C HIS A 688 16.71 9.85 -3.12
N THR A 689 15.64 10.45 -3.64
CA THR A 689 14.27 9.89 -3.63
C THR A 689 13.79 9.43 -5.00
N ALA A 690 14.63 9.49 -6.04
CA ALA A 690 14.23 9.15 -7.40
C ALA A 690 14.02 7.63 -7.53
N GLY A 691 13.01 7.25 -8.32
CA GLY A 691 12.73 5.86 -8.62
C GLY A 691 11.54 5.71 -9.55
N VAL A 692 11.45 4.51 -10.14
CA VAL A 692 10.31 4.05 -10.93
C VAL A 692 9.97 2.62 -10.51
N LEU A 693 8.70 2.26 -10.59
CA LEU A 693 8.26 0.86 -10.46
C LEU A 693 8.04 0.26 -11.84
N ASP A 694 8.42 -1.00 -11.97
CA ASP A 694 8.09 -1.86 -13.10
C ASP A 694 7.94 -3.29 -12.58
N ASP A 695 6.93 -3.47 -11.72
CA ASP A 695 6.69 -4.73 -11.00
C ASP A 695 6.39 -5.87 -11.98
N GLY A 696 6.95 -7.05 -11.70
CA GLY A 696 6.75 -8.26 -12.46
C GLY A 696 7.44 -9.44 -11.78
N VAL A 697 6.86 -10.63 -11.95
CA VAL A 697 7.51 -11.87 -11.50
C VAL A 697 8.81 -12.09 -12.24
N LEU A 698 9.76 -12.79 -11.60
CA LEU A 698 11.08 -13.08 -12.16
C LEU A 698 10.99 -13.79 -13.51
N ASP A 699 9.97 -14.62 -13.71
CA ASP A 699 9.78 -15.36 -14.96
C ASP A 699 9.57 -14.46 -16.19
N THR A 700 8.92 -13.31 -16.02
CA THR A 700 8.65 -12.35 -17.12
C THR A 700 9.59 -11.14 -17.10
N LEU A 701 10.54 -11.12 -16.16
CA LEU A 701 11.49 -10.03 -16.03
C LEU A 701 12.54 -10.12 -17.16
N THR A 702 12.91 -8.96 -17.70
CA THR A 702 13.88 -8.85 -18.80
C THR A 702 15.01 -7.86 -18.45
N PRO A 703 16.17 -7.94 -19.12
CA PRO A 703 17.24 -6.96 -18.95
C PRO A 703 16.80 -5.50 -19.18
N HIS A 704 15.87 -5.25 -20.12
CA HIS A 704 15.33 -3.92 -20.36
C HIS A 704 14.53 -3.38 -19.15
N ARG A 705 13.71 -4.22 -18.53
CA ARG A 705 12.93 -3.86 -17.32
C ARG A 705 13.83 -3.67 -16.10
N LEU A 706 14.88 -4.49 -15.97
CA LEU A 706 15.95 -4.28 -14.98
C LEU A 706 16.63 -2.92 -15.19
N HIS A 707 17.07 -2.65 -16.42
CA HIS A 707 17.74 -1.41 -16.79
C HIS A 707 16.91 -0.19 -16.42
N THR A 708 15.62 -0.18 -16.75
CA THR A 708 14.71 0.94 -16.49
C THR A 708 14.66 1.30 -14.99
N VAL A 709 14.53 0.31 -14.11
CA VAL A 709 14.46 0.53 -12.66
C VAL A 709 15.83 0.88 -12.06
N LEU A 710 16.89 0.20 -12.49
CA LEU A 710 18.26 0.45 -12.02
C LEU A 710 18.77 1.83 -12.40
N THR A 711 18.46 2.32 -13.61
CA THR A 711 18.88 3.65 -14.09
C THR A 711 18.38 4.77 -13.16
N ALA A 712 17.12 4.72 -12.76
CA ALA A 712 16.50 5.76 -11.92
C ALA A 712 17.02 5.77 -10.48
N LYS A 713 17.46 4.61 -9.96
CA LYS A 713 17.91 4.42 -8.57
C LYS A 713 19.43 4.20 -8.49
N ALA A 714 19.89 3.02 -8.88
CA ALA A 714 21.28 2.59 -8.72
C ALA A 714 22.27 3.46 -9.50
N THR A 715 22.02 3.68 -10.80
CA THR A 715 22.91 4.48 -11.65
C THR A 715 22.97 5.94 -11.21
N THR A 716 21.81 6.54 -10.89
CA THR A 716 21.76 7.90 -10.32
C THR A 716 22.56 7.99 -9.01
N ALA A 717 22.36 7.06 -8.09
CA ALA A 717 23.08 7.05 -6.81
C ALA A 717 24.60 6.87 -7.01
N HIS A 718 25.02 6.05 -7.98
CA HIS A 718 26.42 5.91 -8.37
C HIS A 718 27.02 7.24 -8.85
N HIS A 719 26.33 7.95 -9.75
CA HIS A 719 26.79 9.25 -10.23
C HIS A 719 26.88 10.29 -9.10
N LEU A 720 25.87 10.32 -8.22
CA LEU A 720 25.91 11.17 -7.02
C LEU A 720 27.10 10.82 -6.14
N HIS A 721 27.41 9.53 -5.95
CA HIS A 721 28.58 9.11 -5.19
C HIS A 721 29.88 9.64 -5.80
N GLU A 722 30.12 9.39 -7.10
CA GLU A 722 31.34 9.83 -7.77
C GLU A 722 31.51 11.34 -7.74
N LEU A 723 30.46 12.08 -8.12
CA LEU A 723 30.52 13.53 -8.27
C LEU A 723 30.59 14.27 -6.93
N THR A 724 30.21 13.63 -5.82
CA THR A 724 30.26 14.24 -4.47
C THR A 724 31.37 13.67 -3.60
N THR A 725 32.27 12.85 -4.12
CA THR A 725 33.38 12.27 -3.33
C THR A 725 34.32 13.34 -2.77
N GLY A 726 34.49 14.46 -3.48
CA GLY A 726 35.29 15.61 -3.02
C GLY A 726 34.51 16.69 -2.25
N HIS A 727 33.21 16.48 -2.00
CA HIS A 727 32.36 17.45 -1.33
C HIS A 727 32.35 17.18 0.18
N ASP A 728 32.38 18.24 0.98
CA ASP A 728 32.22 18.17 2.44
C ASP A 728 30.71 18.14 2.77
N LEU A 729 30.11 16.95 2.64
CA LEU A 729 28.69 16.75 2.91
C LEU A 729 28.48 16.40 4.39
N ASP A 730 27.38 16.88 4.97
CA ASP A 730 26.92 16.45 6.29
C ASP A 730 26.06 15.19 6.20
N ALA A 731 25.34 15.04 5.08
CA ALA A 731 24.44 13.92 4.86
C ALA A 731 24.36 13.49 3.39
N PHE A 732 24.29 12.17 3.18
CA PHE A 732 24.03 11.54 1.88
C PHE A 732 23.00 10.44 2.10
N ILE A 733 21.73 10.76 1.89
CA ILE A 733 20.59 9.93 2.28
C ILE A 733 20.02 9.24 1.04
N LEU A 734 19.96 7.92 1.07
CA LEU A 734 19.42 7.09 0.00
C LEU A 734 18.07 6.49 0.43
N PHE A 735 17.03 6.72 -0.38
CA PHE A 735 15.71 6.13 -0.15
C PHE A 735 15.65 4.74 -0.79
N SER A 736 16.00 3.75 0.03
CA SER A 736 15.86 2.32 -0.26
C SER A 736 14.44 1.84 0.10
N SER A 737 14.22 0.53 0.09
CA SER A 737 12.94 -0.09 0.40
C SER A 737 13.14 -1.43 1.12
N VAL A 738 12.15 -1.82 1.93
CA VAL A 738 12.05 -3.18 2.49
C VAL A 738 12.21 -4.28 1.43
N ALA A 739 11.82 -4.04 0.18
CA ALA A 739 12.03 -4.96 -0.93
C ALA A 739 13.53 -5.24 -1.20
N GLY A 740 14.41 -4.24 -1.03
CA GLY A 740 15.86 -4.45 -1.12
C GLY A 740 16.43 -5.12 0.14
N ALA A 741 15.84 -4.85 1.30
CA ALA A 741 16.29 -5.40 2.57
C ALA A 741 15.94 -6.89 2.74
N PHE A 742 14.72 -7.31 2.42
CA PHE A 742 14.27 -8.69 2.63
C PHE A 742 13.46 -9.32 1.49
N GLY A 743 13.45 -8.69 0.32
CA GLY A 743 12.77 -9.19 -0.87
C GLY A 743 11.27 -8.90 -0.85
N ALA A 744 10.69 -8.89 -2.04
CA ALA A 744 9.25 -8.88 -2.26
C ALA A 744 8.93 -9.60 -3.57
N ALA A 745 7.96 -10.51 -3.54
CA ALA A 745 7.52 -11.23 -4.73
C ALA A 745 6.91 -10.23 -5.74
N GLY A 746 7.28 -10.37 -7.01
CA GLY A 746 6.92 -9.46 -8.10
C GLY A 746 7.79 -8.20 -8.18
N GLN A 747 8.85 -8.09 -7.39
CA GLN A 747 9.67 -6.86 -7.31
C GLN A 747 11.17 -7.11 -7.49
N GLY A 748 11.57 -8.12 -8.27
CA GLY A 748 12.99 -8.51 -8.39
C GLY A 748 13.93 -7.40 -8.87
N ASN A 749 13.50 -6.59 -9.85
CA ASN A 749 14.25 -5.43 -10.33
C ASN A 749 14.31 -4.28 -9.31
N TYR A 750 13.20 -4.00 -8.62
CA TYR A 750 13.12 -2.98 -7.58
C TYR A 750 13.94 -3.38 -6.35
N ALA A 751 13.88 -4.63 -5.92
CA ALA A 751 14.70 -5.19 -4.85
C ALA A 751 16.19 -5.07 -5.19
N ALA A 752 16.61 -5.45 -6.40
CA ALA A 752 17.99 -5.30 -6.85
C ALA A 752 18.47 -3.84 -6.81
N ALA A 753 17.64 -2.90 -7.29
CA ALA A 753 17.98 -1.49 -7.29
C ALA A 753 18.11 -0.88 -5.89
N ASN A 754 17.25 -1.27 -4.94
CA ASN A 754 17.31 -0.79 -3.56
C ASN A 754 18.45 -1.45 -2.77
N ALA A 755 18.73 -2.73 -2.99
CA ALA A 755 19.88 -3.40 -2.39
C ALA A 755 21.22 -2.77 -2.84
N TYR A 756 21.29 -2.25 -4.07
CA TYR A 756 22.42 -1.43 -4.50
C TYR A 756 22.60 -0.16 -3.65
N LEU A 757 21.51 0.53 -3.31
CA LEU A 757 21.56 1.72 -2.45
C LEU A 757 22.10 1.38 -1.06
N ASP A 758 21.65 0.26 -0.50
CA ASP A 758 22.13 -0.23 0.80
C ASP A 758 23.64 -0.52 0.77
N GLY A 759 24.09 -1.23 -0.28
CA GLY A 759 25.51 -1.54 -0.50
C GLY A 759 26.37 -0.30 -0.76
N LEU A 760 25.86 0.66 -1.53
CA LEU A 760 26.56 1.92 -1.81
C LEU A 760 26.73 2.76 -0.55
N ALA A 761 25.75 2.77 0.35
CA ALA A 761 25.87 3.48 1.61
C ALA A 761 26.95 2.86 2.51
N GLU A 762 27.00 1.52 2.62
CA GLU A 762 28.11 0.84 3.31
C GLU A 762 29.47 1.14 2.65
N HIS A 763 29.52 1.11 1.32
CA HIS A 763 30.74 1.41 0.57
C HIS A 763 31.24 2.84 0.83
N ARG A 764 30.38 3.86 0.73
CA ARG A 764 30.75 5.24 1.04
C ARG A 764 31.29 5.40 2.45
N ARG A 765 30.65 4.78 3.44
CA ARG A 765 31.13 4.81 4.83
C ARG A 765 32.49 4.16 5.00
N SER A 766 32.77 3.07 4.27
CA SER A 766 34.09 2.44 4.29
C SER A 766 35.21 3.36 3.77
N LEU A 767 34.86 4.36 2.97
CA LEU A 767 35.76 5.42 2.49
C LEU A 767 35.82 6.63 3.43
N GLY A 768 35.12 6.60 4.57
CA GLY A 768 35.01 7.72 5.50
C GLY A 768 34.05 8.83 5.04
N LEU A 769 33.24 8.59 4.00
CA LEU A 769 32.26 9.54 3.51
C LEU A 769 30.89 9.32 4.18
N PRO A 770 30.09 10.37 4.41
CA PRO A 770 28.74 10.21 4.94
C PRO A 770 27.89 9.43 3.93
N ALA A 771 27.10 8.49 4.46
CA ALA A 771 25.99 7.87 3.75
C ALA A 771 25.04 7.15 4.71
N THR A 772 23.74 7.28 4.46
CA THR A 772 22.67 6.58 5.17
C THR A 772 21.70 6.03 4.15
N SER A 773 21.48 4.71 4.14
CA SER A 773 20.39 4.10 3.37
C SER A 773 19.24 3.78 4.31
N ILE A 774 18.04 4.24 3.97
CA ILE A 774 16.83 3.95 4.73
C ILE A 774 15.93 3.06 3.88
N ALA A 775 15.72 1.82 4.33
CA ALA A 775 14.84 0.88 3.68
C ALA A 775 13.40 1.08 4.19
N TRP A 776 12.61 1.83 3.44
CA TRP A 776 11.24 2.19 3.82
C TRP A 776 10.23 1.07 3.54
N GLY A 777 9.26 0.93 4.46
CA GLY A 777 7.99 0.24 4.24
C GLY A 777 7.06 1.05 3.31
N ALA A 778 5.79 0.65 3.25
CA ALA A 778 4.78 1.35 2.45
C ALA A 778 4.41 2.71 3.05
N TRP A 779 4.03 3.67 2.20
CA TRP A 779 3.57 5.02 2.60
C TRP A 779 2.10 5.17 2.21
N ALA A 780 1.27 5.70 3.11
CA ALA A 780 -0.19 5.75 2.98
C ALA A 780 -0.70 6.78 1.96
N GLU A 781 -0.02 7.93 1.82
CA GLU A 781 -0.46 9.04 0.96
C GLU A 781 0.57 9.34 -0.13
N GLY A 782 0.12 9.32 -1.39
CA GLY A 782 0.94 9.58 -2.57
C GLY A 782 2.04 8.55 -2.88
N GLY A 783 2.35 8.39 -4.17
CA GLY A 783 3.53 7.66 -4.63
C GLY A 783 3.28 6.23 -5.08
N MET A 784 4.31 5.39 -4.91
CA MET A 784 4.40 4.05 -5.50
C MET A 784 3.48 3.00 -4.86
N ALA A 785 2.95 3.27 -3.68
CA ALA A 785 2.15 2.34 -2.87
C ALA A 785 0.63 2.60 -2.89
N THR A 786 0.18 3.70 -3.51
CA THR A 786 -1.21 4.19 -3.37
C THR A 786 -2.16 3.81 -4.51
N GLY A 787 -1.74 2.95 -5.44
CA GLY A 787 -2.62 2.40 -6.47
C GLY A 787 -3.47 1.25 -5.92
N GLY A 788 -4.76 1.16 -6.25
CA GLY A 788 -5.72 0.23 -5.61
C GLY A 788 -5.30 -1.24 -5.54
N ALA A 789 -4.61 -1.78 -6.57
CA ALA A 789 -4.06 -3.13 -6.55
C ALA A 789 -2.79 -3.26 -5.66
N ALA A 790 -1.96 -2.20 -5.61
CA ALA A 790 -0.74 -2.16 -4.80
C ALA A 790 -1.05 -1.98 -3.30
N ALA A 791 -2.04 -1.15 -2.96
CA ALA A 791 -2.51 -0.95 -1.58
C ALA A 791 -3.12 -2.24 -1.00
N ARG A 792 -4.03 -2.89 -1.74
CA ARG A 792 -4.62 -4.18 -1.35
C ARG A 792 -3.57 -5.30 -1.23
N ARG A 793 -2.54 -5.29 -2.09
CA ARG A 793 -1.40 -6.24 -2.01
C ARG A 793 -0.56 -6.05 -0.74
N LEU A 794 -0.40 -4.81 -0.29
CA LEU A 794 0.37 -4.48 0.93
C LEU A 794 -0.39 -4.88 2.19
N GLU A 795 -1.69 -4.60 2.26
CA GLU A 795 -2.57 -5.04 3.36
C GLU A 795 -2.54 -6.57 3.55
N LEU A 796 -2.61 -7.32 2.45
CA LEU A 796 -2.53 -8.79 2.45
C LEU A 796 -1.12 -9.34 2.69
N SER A 797 -0.08 -8.49 2.76
CA SER A 797 1.31 -8.94 2.96
C SER A 797 1.80 -8.79 4.41
N GLY A 798 1.03 -8.11 5.27
CA GLY A 798 1.46 -7.77 6.63
C GLY A 798 2.33 -6.51 6.74
N VAL A 799 2.68 -5.85 5.63
CA VAL A 799 3.36 -4.54 5.64
C VAL A 799 2.31 -3.43 5.59
N ARG A 800 2.18 -2.66 6.67
CA ARG A 800 1.18 -1.60 6.81
C ARG A 800 1.68 -0.27 6.23
N PRO A 801 0.83 0.50 5.53
CA PRO A 801 1.19 1.84 5.08
C PRO A 801 1.42 2.79 6.27
N MET A 802 2.53 3.53 6.26
CA MET A 802 2.88 4.55 7.25
C MET A 802 2.43 5.93 6.75
N ALA A 803 1.95 6.80 7.66
CA ALA A 803 1.69 8.19 7.29
C ALA A 803 3.00 8.88 6.88
N PRO A 804 3.02 9.67 5.79
CA PRO A 804 4.26 10.30 5.32
C PRO A 804 4.92 11.20 6.36
N GLN A 805 4.13 11.91 7.18
CA GLN A 805 4.63 12.84 8.19
C GLN A 805 5.50 12.10 9.22
N ASP A 806 5.00 10.96 9.70
CA ASP A 806 5.65 10.08 10.67
C ASP A 806 6.91 9.44 10.10
N ALA A 807 6.84 9.02 8.84
CA ALA A 807 7.96 8.40 8.15
C ALA A 807 9.09 9.42 7.92
N VAL A 808 8.80 10.61 7.40
CA VAL A 808 9.81 11.65 7.17
C VAL A 808 10.44 12.13 8.47
N ALA A 809 9.71 12.15 9.60
CA ALA A 809 10.29 12.47 10.90
C ALA A 809 11.48 11.57 11.27
N LYS A 810 11.57 10.34 10.72
CA LYS A 810 12.72 9.45 10.94
C LYS A 810 13.99 9.87 10.19
N LEU A 811 13.93 10.82 9.25
CA LEU A 811 15.12 11.41 8.61
C LEU A 811 16.07 12.08 9.58
N ARG A 812 15.58 12.60 10.72
CA ARG A 812 16.45 13.19 11.75
C ARG A 812 17.48 12.20 12.30
N HIS A 813 17.19 10.90 12.24
CA HIS A 813 18.13 9.84 12.66
C HIS A 813 19.12 9.46 11.56
N ALA A 814 19.08 10.11 10.39
CA ALA A 814 20.00 9.85 9.29
C ALA A 814 21.37 10.52 9.46
N ALA A 815 21.54 11.43 10.44
CA ALA A 815 22.78 12.17 10.72
C ALA A 815 23.94 11.30 11.15
N ASP A 816 23.67 10.20 11.85
CA ASP A 816 24.72 9.35 12.33
C ASP A 816 25.19 8.48 11.16
N GLY A 817 25.93 9.12 10.24
CA GLY A 817 26.63 8.50 9.12
C GLY A 817 27.64 7.43 9.54
N ARG A 818 27.67 7.04 10.82
CA ARG A 818 28.44 5.93 11.39
C ARG A 818 27.58 4.76 11.90
N THR A 819 26.25 4.89 12.02
CA THR A 819 25.36 3.83 12.55
C THR A 819 24.84 2.81 11.53
N GLY A 820 25.19 2.98 10.25
CA GLY A 820 24.78 2.04 9.20
C GLY A 820 23.40 2.36 8.60
N GLY A 821 23.00 1.59 7.57
CA GLY A 821 21.61 1.65 7.08
C GLY A 821 20.62 1.06 8.07
N PHE A 822 19.36 1.52 8.04
CA PHE A 822 18.28 0.96 8.87
C PHE A 822 16.98 0.84 8.07
N VAL A 823 16.07 0.01 8.58
CA VAL A 823 14.75 -0.23 8.01
C VAL A 823 13.73 0.54 8.83
N VAL A 824 12.79 1.20 8.17
CA VAL A 824 11.63 1.84 8.81
C VAL A 824 10.37 1.28 8.17
N ALA A 825 9.64 0.44 8.90
CA ALA A 825 8.42 -0.18 8.40
C ALA A 825 7.47 -0.55 9.55
N ASP A 826 6.17 -0.33 9.35
CA ASP A 826 5.15 -0.93 10.19
C ASP A 826 4.80 -2.34 9.67
N ILE A 827 5.11 -3.37 10.46
CA ILE A 827 4.98 -4.77 10.06
C ILE A 827 4.13 -5.51 11.10
N ALA A 828 3.00 -6.04 10.65
CA ALA A 828 2.22 -7.03 11.38
C ALA A 828 2.87 -8.41 11.24
N TRP A 829 3.84 -8.71 12.12
CA TRP A 829 4.66 -9.93 12.05
C TRP A 829 3.86 -11.24 12.09
N ASP A 830 2.69 -11.24 12.72
CA ASP A 830 1.77 -12.37 12.77
C ASP A 830 1.15 -12.68 11.39
N LEU A 831 0.82 -11.64 10.61
CA LEU A 831 0.27 -11.78 9.26
C LEU A 831 1.40 -12.03 8.25
N PHE A 832 2.50 -11.29 8.37
CA PHE A 832 3.65 -11.37 7.46
C PHE A 832 4.26 -12.78 7.43
N THR A 833 4.38 -13.44 8.59
CA THR A 833 4.94 -14.80 8.66
C THR A 833 3.97 -15.86 8.14
N ARG A 834 2.65 -15.71 8.36
CA ARG A 834 1.63 -16.62 7.83
C ARG A 834 1.54 -16.60 6.31
N GLU A 835 1.54 -15.41 5.71
CA GLU A 835 1.35 -15.22 4.27
C GLU A 835 2.59 -15.54 3.41
N SER A 836 3.76 -15.71 4.04
CA SER A 836 5.00 -16.08 3.34
C SER A 836 5.01 -17.53 2.79
N GLY A 837 3.94 -18.31 3.03
CA GLY A 837 3.47 -19.42 2.18
C GLY A 837 4.37 -20.65 1.98
N SER A 838 5.59 -20.68 2.52
CA SER A 838 6.57 -21.75 2.26
C SER A 838 6.61 -22.85 3.34
N GLY A 839 5.83 -22.72 4.43
CA GLY A 839 5.86 -23.63 5.58
C GLY A 839 7.18 -23.62 6.38
N ARG A 840 8.24 -23.01 5.85
CA ARG A 840 9.56 -22.86 6.51
C ARG A 840 9.77 -21.41 6.95
N PRO A 841 10.05 -21.15 8.24
CA PRO A 841 10.36 -19.80 8.71
C PRO A 841 11.60 -19.24 8.01
N ASN A 842 11.54 -18.03 7.46
CA ASN A 842 12.71 -17.37 6.90
C ASN A 842 13.72 -17.04 8.04
N PRO A 843 14.94 -17.60 8.03
CA PRO A 843 15.93 -17.42 9.10
C PRO A 843 16.26 -15.97 9.42
N LEU A 844 16.12 -15.09 8.43
CA LEU A 844 16.36 -13.66 8.56
C LEU A 844 15.60 -13.03 9.74
N PHE A 845 14.36 -13.47 9.98
CA PHE A 845 13.46 -12.86 10.98
C PHE A 845 13.51 -13.56 12.33
N THR A 846 14.26 -14.65 12.47
CA THR A 846 14.30 -15.47 13.70
C THR A 846 14.92 -14.77 14.90
N ALA A 847 15.53 -13.60 14.72
CA ALA A 847 16.04 -12.78 15.82
C ALA A 847 14.98 -11.85 16.44
N LEU A 848 13.80 -11.75 15.83
CA LEU A 848 12.70 -10.91 16.30
C LEU A 848 11.85 -11.64 17.38
N PRO A 849 11.55 -10.98 18.51
CA PRO A 849 10.71 -11.57 19.57
C PRO A 849 9.33 -12.02 19.08
N GLU A 850 8.67 -11.23 18.23
CA GLU A 850 7.33 -11.48 17.70
C GLU A 850 7.29 -12.76 16.86
N VAL A 851 8.32 -12.96 16.04
CA VAL A 851 8.45 -14.15 15.19
C VAL A 851 8.77 -15.39 16.02
N ARG A 852 9.57 -15.26 17.08
CA ARG A 852 9.84 -16.37 18.01
C ARG A 852 8.61 -16.77 18.82
N ALA A 853 7.83 -15.79 19.29
CA ALA A 853 6.61 -16.05 20.06
C ALA A 853 5.50 -16.69 19.20
N ALA A 854 5.51 -16.43 17.88
CA ALA A 854 4.59 -17.06 16.93
C ALA A 854 5.02 -18.49 16.54
N GLN A 855 6.23 -18.94 16.91
CA GLN A 855 6.64 -20.33 16.69
C GLN A 855 6.06 -21.22 17.80
N PRO A 856 5.42 -22.35 17.46
CA PRO A 856 4.97 -23.29 18.48
C PRO A 856 6.16 -23.81 19.29
N ASP A 857 6.03 -23.84 20.63
CA ASP A 857 7.07 -24.30 21.55
C ASP A 857 7.63 -25.67 21.13
N GLY A 858 8.90 -25.68 20.73
CA GLY A 858 9.62 -26.84 20.16
C GLY A 858 9.85 -28.03 21.09
N THR A 859 9.01 -28.23 22.11
CA THR A 859 9.07 -29.36 23.04
C THR A 859 7.82 -30.26 23.04
N ALA A 860 6.75 -29.89 22.33
CA ALA A 860 5.58 -30.75 22.15
C ALA A 860 5.49 -31.26 20.70
N GLU A 861 5.89 -32.52 20.52
CA GLU A 861 5.51 -33.41 19.40
C GLU A 861 5.88 -33.01 17.96
N ARG A 862 7.05 -33.52 17.51
CA ARG A 862 7.30 -33.92 16.11
C ARG A 862 6.37 -35.07 15.64
N ARG A 863 5.05 -35.00 15.90
CA ARG A 863 4.08 -36.07 15.62
C ARG A 863 2.73 -35.64 15.06
N GLU A 864 2.48 -34.36 14.82
CA GLU A 864 1.42 -33.98 13.87
C GLU A 864 1.98 -34.13 12.45
N ALA A 865 1.34 -34.98 11.63
CA ALA A 865 1.75 -35.23 10.25
C ALA A 865 1.82 -33.92 9.46
N GLU A 866 2.83 -33.74 8.61
CA GLU A 866 2.90 -32.54 7.76
C GLU A 866 1.60 -32.39 6.95
N PRO A 867 1.16 -31.16 6.62
CA PRO A 867 -0.11 -30.93 5.90
C PRO A 867 -0.29 -31.81 4.67
N ALA A 868 0.81 -32.04 3.94
CA ALA A 868 0.87 -32.94 2.79
C ALA A 868 0.64 -34.42 3.17
N GLU A 869 1.24 -34.92 4.24
CA GLU A 869 1.04 -36.29 4.74
C GLU A 869 -0.40 -36.50 5.24
N ALA A 870 -0.97 -35.51 5.92
CA ALA A 870 -2.37 -35.53 6.36
C ALA A 870 -3.34 -35.53 5.16
N LEU A 871 -3.05 -34.73 4.13
CA LEU A 871 -3.81 -34.71 2.88
C LEU A 871 -3.69 -36.05 2.14
N LEU A 872 -2.48 -36.61 2.02
CA LEU A 872 -2.22 -37.89 1.38
C LEU A 872 -2.95 -39.03 2.10
N ALA A 873 -2.91 -39.08 3.43
CA ALA A 873 -3.64 -40.07 4.23
C ALA A 873 -5.17 -39.97 3.99
N ARG A 874 -5.70 -38.75 3.98
CA ARG A 874 -7.12 -38.50 3.68
C ARG A 874 -7.50 -38.90 2.26
N LEU A 875 -6.63 -38.66 1.28
CA LEU A 875 -6.87 -39.01 -0.12
C LEU A 875 -6.74 -40.53 -0.36
N ALA A 876 -5.84 -41.22 0.35
CA ALA A 876 -5.65 -42.66 0.24
C ALA A 876 -6.94 -43.44 0.59
N ASP A 877 -7.63 -43.03 1.67
CA ASP A 877 -8.87 -43.65 2.14
C ASP A 877 -10.14 -43.17 1.39
N ALA A 878 -10.04 -42.09 0.60
CA ALA A 878 -11.16 -41.52 -0.12
C ALA A 878 -11.47 -42.26 -1.44
N SER A 879 -12.77 -42.32 -1.79
CA SER A 879 -13.22 -42.81 -3.10
C SER A 879 -12.85 -41.85 -4.24
N GLY A 880 -12.81 -42.30 -5.50
CA GLY A 880 -12.47 -41.46 -6.67
C GLY A 880 -13.24 -40.11 -6.72
N PRO A 881 -14.59 -40.10 -6.60
CA PRO A 881 -15.37 -38.86 -6.55
C PRO A 881 -15.07 -37.98 -5.34
N GLU A 882 -14.68 -38.58 -4.21
CA GLU A 882 -14.34 -37.87 -2.99
C GLU A 882 -12.95 -37.22 -3.07
N ARG A 883 -11.97 -37.88 -3.70
CA ARG A 883 -10.65 -37.30 -4.00
C ARG A 883 -10.76 -36.04 -4.86
N VAL A 884 -11.59 -36.09 -5.91
CA VAL A 884 -11.89 -34.92 -6.77
C VAL A 884 -12.51 -33.78 -5.95
N ARG A 885 -13.45 -34.08 -5.05
CA ARG A 885 -14.07 -33.07 -4.19
C ARG A 885 -13.08 -32.43 -3.21
N VAL A 886 -12.20 -33.23 -2.61
CA VAL A 886 -11.19 -32.76 -1.65
C VAL A 886 -10.19 -31.82 -2.33
N LEU A 887 -9.63 -32.22 -3.48
CA LEU A 887 -8.68 -31.40 -4.24
C LEU A 887 -9.34 -30.18 -4.90
N GLY A 888 -10.57 -30.32 -5.41
CA GLY A 888 -11.35 -29.18 -5.89
C GLY A 888 -11.60 -28.14 -4.79
N GLY A 889 -11.94 -28.60 -3.58
CA GLY A 889 -12.07 -27.72 -2.41
C GLY A 889 -10.74 -27.08 -1.98
N LEU A 890 -9.61 -27.80 -2.12
CA LEU A 890 -8.27 -27.29 -1.85
C LEU A 890 -7.91 -26.12 -2.77
N VAL A 891 -8.05 -26.33 -4.09
CA VAL A 891 -7.74 -25.31 -5.09
C VAL A 891 -8.64 -24.09 -4.94
N ARG A 892 -9.95 -24.30 -4.73
CA ARG A 892 -10.90 -23.19 -4.53
C ARG A 892 -10.64 -22.40 -3.24
N ARG A 893 -10.24 -23.08 -2.15
CA ARG A 893 -9.82 -22.40 -0.90
C ARG A 893 -8.61 -21.52 -1.15
N GLY A 894 -7.53 -22.09 -1.68
CA GLY A 894 -6.32 -21.33 -1.98
C GLY A 894 -6.58 -20.16 -2.93
N ALA A 895 -7.45 -20.36 -3.94
CA ALA A 895 -7.81 -19.30 -4.88
C ALA A 895 -8.64 -18.18 -4.23
N ALA A 896 -9.60 -18.53 -3.36
CA ALA A 896 -10.43 -17.56 -2.64
C ALA A 896 -9.57 -16.72 -1.69
N GLU A 897 -8.66 -17.33 -0.94
CA GLU A 897 -7.79 -16.62 0.00
C GLU A 897 -6.86 -15.65 -0.73
N VAL A 898 -6.25 -16.09 -1.84
CA VAL A 898 -5.36 -15.24 -2.65
C VAL A 898 -6.11 -14.07 -3.31
N LEU A 899 -7.36 -14.27 -3.73
CA LEU A 899 -8.23 -13.21 -4.26
C LEU A 899 -8.88 -12.34 -3.17
N GLY A 900 -8.78 -12.73 -1.90
CA GLY A 900 -9.45 -12.08 -0.77
C GLY A 900 -10.98 -12.26 -0.77
N PHE A 901 -11.48 -13.39 -1.27
CA PHE A 901 -12.87 -13.79 -1.11
C PHE A 901 -13.09 -14.46 0.25
N GLY A 902 -14.18 -14.11 0.93
CA GLY A 902 -14.52 -14.68 2.24
C GLY A 902 -14.98 -16.14 2.22
N SER A 903 -15.16 -16.74 1.03
CA SER A 903 -15.55 -18.15 0.90
C SER A 903 -14.98 -18.78 -0.37
N PRO A 904 -14.54 -20.07 -0.32
CA PRO A 904 -14.19 -20.87 -1.50
C PRO A 904 -15.33 -21.00 -2.50
N ASP A 905 -16.58 -20.85 -2.05
CA ASP A 905 -17.75 -20.98 -2.90
C ASP A 905 -17.94 -19.81 -3.87
N ALA A 906 -17.29 -18.67 -3.60
CA ALA A 906 -17.23 -17.54 -4.51
C ALA A 906 -16.32 -17.80 -5.74
N VAL A 907 -15.48 -18.84 -5.70
CA VAL A 907 -14.62 -19.24 -6.82
C VAL A 907 -15.36 -20.28 -7.66
N ASP A 908 -15.78 -19.90 -8.85
CA ASP A 908 -16.38 -20.82 -9.82
C ASP A 908 -15.33 -21.86 -10.29
N PRO A 909 -15.58 -23.17 -10.14
CA PRO A 909 -14.62 -24.21 -10.50
C PRO A 909 -14.27 -24.27 -11.99
N GLU A 910 -15.16 -23.81 -12.88
CA GLU A 910 -14.98 -23.87 -14.34
C GLU A 910 -14.51 -22.54 -14.93
N ARG A 911 -14.55 -21.45 -14.15
CA ARG A 911 -14.12 -20.14 -14.63
C ARG A 911 -12.60 -20.05 -14.63
N GLY A 912 -12.05 -19.45 -15.70
CA GLY A 912 -10.61 -19.29 -15.85
C GLY A 912 -10.01 -18.40 -14.75
N PHE A 913 -8.82 -18.74 -14.26
CA PHE A 913 -8.12 -17.96 -13.23
C PHE A 913 -7.93 -16.49 -13.65
N VAL A 914 -7.59 -16.24 -14.92
CA VAL A 914 -7.44 -14.87 -15.47
C VAL A 914 -8.75 -14.08 -15.37
N GLU A 915 -9.88 -14.72 -15.70
CA GLU A 915 -11.21 -14.09 -15.60
C GLU A 915 -11.67 -13.85 -14.16
N LEU A 916 -11.15 -14.65 -13.21
CA LEU A 916 -11.34 -14.48 -11.78
C LEU A 916 -10.45 -13.37 -11.20
N GLY A 917 -9.55 -12.79 -11.99
CA GLY A 917 -8.67 -11.70 -11.58
C GLY A 917 -7.26 -12.13 -11.16
N PHE A 918 -6.83 -13.36 -11.49
CA PHE A 918 -5.44 -13.75 -11.28
C PHE A 918 -4.49 -13.00 -12.21
N ASP A 919 -3.48 -12.39 -11.61
CA ASP A 919 -2.26 -11.98 -12.30
C ASP A 919 -1.13 -13.01 -12.04
N SER A 920 0.05 -12.75 -12.62
CA SER A 920 1.22 -13.63 -12.46
C SER A 920 1.68 -13.78 -11.01
N LEU A 921 1.44 -12.80 -10.14
CA LEU A 921 1.86 -12.85 -8.74
C LEU A 921 0.89 -13.68 -7.89
N LEU A 922 -0.41 -13.49 -8.08
CA LEU A 922 -1.44 -14.32 -7.46
C LEU A 922 -1.30 -15.78 -7.88
N ALA A 923 -0.92 -16.03 -9.14
CA ALA A 923 -0.61 -17.38 -9.62
C ALA A 923 0.56 -18.01 -8.86
N VAL A 924 1.65 -17.27 -8.62
CA VAL A 924 2.80 -17.74 -7.81
C VAL A 924 2.40 -18.03 -6.37
N ARG A 925 1.58 -17.17 -5.74
CA ARG A 925 1.10 -17.39 -4.37
C ARG A 925 0.25 -18.65 -4.27
N LEU A 926 -0.71 -18.83 -5.19
CA LEU A 926 -1.56 -20.03 -5.23
C LEU A 926 -0.72 -21.29 -5.46
N ARG A 927 0.22 -21.26 -6.40
CA ARG A 927 1.13 -22.38 -6.67
C ARG A 927 1.94 -22.76 -5.42
N ASN A 928 2.58 -21.78 -4.77
CA ASN A 928 3.40 -22.03 -3.58
C ASN A 928 2.57 -22.67 -2.47
N ARG A 929 1.36 -22.15 -2.25
CA ARG A 929 0.45 -22.69 -1.25
C ARG A 929 0.01 -24.12 -1.57
N LEU A 930 -0.39 -24.38 -2.81
CA LEU A 930 -0.77 -25.72 -3.24
C LEU A 930 0.39 -26.71 -3.14
N GLY A 931 1.61 -26.29 -3.50
CA GLY A 931 2.80 -27.11 -3.31
C GLY A 931 3.05 -27.45 -1.84
N ALA A 932 2.90 -26.49 -0.93
CA ALA A 932 3.06 -26.72 0.51
C ALA A 932 1.97 -27.66 1.09
N GLU A 933 0.71 -27.51 0.66
CA GLU A 933 -0.40 -28.34 1.15
C GLU A 933 -0.45 -29.74 0.52
N THR A 934 0.10 -29.92 -0.69
CA THR A 934 0.11 -31.21 -1.40
C THR A 934 1.42 -31.97 -1.30
N GLY A 935 2.52 -31.30 -1.00
CA GLY A 935 3.88 -31.86 -1.11
C GLY A 935 4.36 -32.02 -2.55
N LEU A 936 3.54 -31.63 -3.55
CA LEU A 936 3.92 -31.68 -4.96
C LEU A 936 4.85 -30.53 -5.34
N ARG A 937 5.73 -30.80 -6.30
CA ARG A 937 6.55 -29.78 -6.97
C ARG A 937 5.81 -29.31 -8.22
N LEU A 938 5.12 -28.18 -8.10
CA LEU A 938 4.31 -27.64 -9.20
C LEU A 938 5.15 -26.71 -10.10
N PRO A 939 5.08 -26.86 -11.43
CA PRO A 939 5.78 -25.97 -12.36
C PRO A 939 5.24 -24.54 -12.25
N HIS A 940 6.05 -23.55 -12.63
CA HIS A 940 5.64 -22.14 -12.60
C HIS A 940 4.51 -21.82 -13.59
N THR A 941 4.35 -22.63 -14.63
CA THR A 941 3.30 -22.55 -15.64
C THR A 941 2.00 -23.23 -15.22
N VAL A 942 1.94 -23.92 -14.06
CA VAL A 942 0.82 -24.82 -13.71
C VAL A 942 -0.56 -24.14 -13.78
N ILE A 943 -0.66 -22.86 -13.42
CA ILE A 943 -1.90 -22.09 -13.47
C ILE A 943 -2.31 -21.76 -14.91
N TYR A 944 -1.36 -21.66 -15.84
CA TYR A 944 -1.61 -21.38 -17.25
C TYR A 944 -1.88 -22.68 -18.03
N ASP A 945 -1.16 -23.76 -17.69
CA ASP A 945 -1.36 -25.09 -18.29
C ASP A 945 -2.70 -25.70 -17.85
N HIS A 946 -3.14 -25.37 -16.64
CA HIS A 946 -4.42 -25.79 -16.05
C HIS A 946 -5.25 -24.56 -15.64
N PRO A 947 -5.91 -23.89 -16.62
CA PRO A 947 -6.40 -22.52 -16.46
C PRO A 947 -7.65 -22.37 -15.58
N THR A 948 -8.25 -23.46 -15.09
CA THR A 948 -9.43 -23.42 -14.21
C THR A 948 -9.17 -24.15 -12.90
N PRO A 949 -9.84 -23.79 -11.79
CA PRO A 949 -9.72 -24.51 -10.53
C PRO A 949 -10.01 -26.02 -10.66
N ALA A 950 -10.98 -26.41 -11.49
CA ALA A 950 -11.28 -27.82 -11.78
C ALA A 950 -10.16 -28.52 -12.55
N ALA A 951 -9.60 -27.89 -13.58
CA ALA A 951 -8.50 -28.45 -14.36
C ALA A 951 -7.24 -28.62 -13.49
N LEU A 952 -6.93 -27.65 -12.63
CA LEU A 952 -5.81 -27.72 -11.71
C LEU A 952 -6.00 -28.82 -10.67
N ALA A 953 -7.21 -28.95 -10.11
CA ALA A 953 -7.52 -30.04 -9.17
C ALA A 953 -7.39 -31.42 -9.82
N ALA A 954 -7.77 -31.57 -11.10
CA ALA A 954 -7.59 -32.80 -11.85
C ALA A 954 -6.11 -33.12 -12.11
N HIS A 955 -5.30 -32.10 -12.40
CA HIS A 955 -3.84 -32.26 -12.53
C HIS A 955 -3.19 -32.70 -11.22
N LEU A 956 -3.51 -32.03 -10.09
CA LEU A 956 -3.00 -32.44 -8.77
C LEU A 956 -3.39 -33.88 -8.43
N LEU A 957 -4.60 -34.31 -8.82
CA LEU A 957 -5.05 -35.68 -8.63
C LEU A 957 -4.22 -36.67 -9.46
N ALA A 958 -3.90 -36.33 -10.71
CA ALA A 958 -3.08 -37.16 -11.56
C ALA A 958 -1.66 -37.30 -11.01
N GLU A 959 -1.04 -36.20 -10.57
CA GLU A 959 0.31 -36.18 -10.00
C GLU A 959 0.41 -36.97 -8.69
N LEU A 960 -0.55 -36.82 -7.77
CA LEU A 960 -0.53 -37.52 -6.47
C LEU A 960 -0.76 -39.04 -6.58
N PHE A 961 -1.36 -39.51 -7.68
CA PHE A 961 -1.73 -40.90 -7.88
C PHE A 961 -1.11 -41.53 -9.14
N ALA A 962 -0.18 -40.84 -9.80
CA ALA A 962 0.63 -41.43 -10.85
C ALA A 962 1.43 -42.61 -10.25
N ALA A 963 1.28 -43.79 -10.84
CA ALA A 963 2.20 -44.89 -10.54
C ALA A 963 3.61 -44.46 -11.00
N PRO A 964 4.69 -44.82 -10.29
CA PRO A 964 6.03 -44.53 -10.77
C PRO A 964 6.18 -45.16 -12.16
N GLU A 965 6.43 -44.33 -13.17
CA GLU A 965 6.66 -44.80 -14.54
C GLU A 965 7.90 -45.71 -14.53
N GLU A 966 7.71 -47.00 -14.86
CA GLU A 966 8.78 -47.83 -15.38
C GLU A 966 9.23 -47.19 -16.71
N ASP A 967 10.54 -46.96 -16.85
CA ASP A 967 11.18 -46.43 -18.06
C ASP A 967 10.53 -46.96 -19.35
N PRO A 968 10.10 -46.10 -20.29
CA PRO A 968 9.59 -46.59 -21.56
C PRO A 968 10.75 -47.24 -22.34
N GLU A 969 10.59 -48.53 -22.65
CA GLU A 969 11.49 -49.26 -23.54
C GLU A 969 11.71 -48.48 -24.86
N PRO A 970 12.94 -48.46 -25.40
CA PRO A 970 13.26 -47.69 -26.59
C PRO A 970 12.52 -48.24 -27.81
N VAL A 971 11.62 -47.43 -28.38
CA VAL A 971 10.99 -47.70 -29.68
C VAL A 971 12.00 -47.41 -30.79
N PRO A 972 12.14 -48.26 -31.83
CA PRO A 972 13.19 -48.09 -32.84
C PRO A 972 12.95 -46.87 -33.74
N GLU A 973 14.05 -46.18 -34.04
CA GLU A 973 14.20 -45.10 -35.02
C GLU A 973 13.50 -45.38 -36.36
N VAL A 974 12.56 -44.52 -36.75
CA VAL A 974 12.12 -44.38 -38.14
C VAL A 974 12.83 -43.15 -38.71
N VAL A 975 13.79 -43.42 -39.58
CA VAL A 975 14.53 -42.42 -40.38
C VAL A 975 13.56 -41.74 -41.36
N PRO A 976 13.44 -40.40 -41.39
CA PRO A 976 12.78 -39.71 -42.50
C PRO A 976 13.79 -39.55 -43.63
N ASP A 977 13.55 -40.29 -44.72
CA ASP A 977 14.21 -40.07 -46.00
C ASP A 977 13.75 -38.71 -46.57
N GLY A 978 14.71 -37.84 -46.87
CA GLY A 978 14.44 -36.52 -47.43
C GLY A 978 14.17 -36.59 -48.94
N ALA A 979 13.29 -35.72 -49.44
CA ALA A 979 13.47 -34.98 -50.70
C ALA A 979 12.28 -34.08 -51.04
N LEU A 980 12.60 -32.78 -51.18
CA LEU A 980 12.10 -31.83 -52.18
C LEU A 980 10.65 -31.31 -52.07
N LEU A 981 10.53 -30.01 -51.75
CA LEU A 981 10.28 -28.97 -52.76
C LEU A 981 10.37 -27.57 -52.11
N GLU A 982 11.41 -26.82 -52.47
CA GLU A 982 11.36 -25.36 -52.54
C GLU A 982 10.42 -24.97 -53.68
N THR A 983 9.45 -24.09 -53.44
CA THR A 983 9.06 -23.01 -54.39
C THR A 983 8.07 -22.02 -53.76
N ASP A 984 8.42 -20.74 -53.90
CA ASP A 984 7.61 -19.53 -54.00
C ASP A 984 6.70 -19.08 -52.82
N LEU A 985 7.27 -18.15 -52.05
CA LEU A 985 6.61 -16.93 -51.58
C LEU A 985 6.06 -16.15 -52.78
N ASP A 986 4.73 -16.00 -52.87
CA ASP A 986 4.00 -14.80 -53.35
C ASP A 986 2.56 -15.17 -53.75
N ALA A 987 1.70 -15.47 -52.76
CA ALA A 987 0.24 -15.34 -52.84
C ALA A 987 -0.40 -15.79 -51.52
N LEU A 988 -0.36 -14.96 -50.48
CA LEU A 988 -1.29 -15.09 -49.36
C LEU A 988 -2.04 -13.77 -49.17
N ASP A 989 -3.33 -13.90 -49.45
CA ASP A 989 -4.36 -12.88 -49.53
C ASP A 989 -4.62 -12.22 -48.17
N VAL A 990 -4.34 -10.92 -48.09
CA VAL A 990 -4.53 -10.09 -46.89
C VAL A 990 -6.02 -9.96 -46.52
N ASP A 991 -6.96 -10.22 -47.44
CA ASP A 991 -8.40 -10.19 -47.14
C ASP A 991 -8.89 -11.44 -46.38
N ALA A 992 -8.13 -12.54 -46.38
CA ALA A 992 -8.43 -13.72 -45.56
C ALA A 992 -8.05 -13.52 -44.07
N LEU A 993 -7.09 -12.64 -43.77
CA LEU A 993 -6.66 -12.34 -42.39
C LEU A 993 -7.62 -11.39 -41.66
N ILE A 994 -8.37 -10.56 -42.41
CA ILE A 994 -9.33 -9.59 -41.86
C ILE A 994 -10.67 -10.24 -41.47
N GLN A 995 -11.00 -11.41 -42.04
CA GLN A 995 -12.21 -12.17 -41.69
C GLN A 995 -12.07 -12.99 -40.40
N LEU A 996 -10.84 -13.28 -39.93
CA LEU A 996 -10.59 -14.08 -38.73
C LEU A 996 -10.62 -13.27 -37.42
N THR A 997 -10.53 -11.94 -37.48
CA THR A 997 -10.60 -11.04 -36.29
C THR A 997 -11.98 -10.47 -36.00
N ARG A 998 -13.05 -10.92 -36.69
CA ARG A 998 -14.44 -10.49 -36.44
C ARG A 998 -15.37 -11.57 -35.88
N LYS A 999 -14.83 -12.69 -35.37
CA LYS A 999 -15.64 -13.76 -34.78
C LYS A 999 -15.12 -14.26 -33.41
N SER A 1000 -14.59 -13.34 -32.60
CA SER A 1000 -14.38 -13.53 -31.16
C SER A 1000 -14.42 -12.18 -30.43
N LEU A 1001 -15.53 -11.46 -30.64
CA LEU A 1001 -16.13 -10.58 -29.63
C LEU A 1001 -17.43 -11.24 -29.19
#